data_AF-A0A7Z7G388-F1
#
_entry.id   AF-A0A7Z7G388-F1
#
_cell.length_a   1.000
_cell.length_b   1.000
_cell.length_c   1.000
_cell.angle_alpha   90.00
_cell.angle_beta   90.00
_cell.angle_gamma   90.00
#
_symmetry.space_group_name_H-M   'P 1'
#
loop_
_entity.id
_entity.type
_entity.pdbx_description
1 polymer ?
#
loop_
_entity_poly.entity_id
_entity_poly.type
_entity_poly.pdbx_seq_one_letter_code
_entity_poly.pdbx_strand_id
1 'polypeptide(L)'
;MRNKYMMWSIVLTMLISNVFLSVGFPSPVSAAERPDLAQGKQVTASGYNQTYIPTNVIDNNQATYWESTNSAFPQWIQVDLGTNTTMDQIVLKLPKVWEKRTQTITVQGSTNGSSFTDIVASADYVFNPSVGENSVTIDFPAVETRYVRLSVTGNSEWPAAQLSTFEIYGPGSEGPTLPGPDPVDPPIPTEGSNIAIGKSITASSSTLSFVAANANDNNINSYWEGGSNPSSLTLDLGSNHQITSIVLKLNPDPVWSTRTQTIQVLGHNQDTTTFSNLVSAQSYTFNPASGNTVTIPVTATVKRLQLNITANSGAPAGQIAEFQVFGTPAPNPDLTITGMSWSPSSPVENNAVTLNAIVKNIGSAASPASSVNFYLNNELAGSSPVAALQAGASTTVSLNAGNKAAASYTLSAKVDENNQIIEENEGNNSYTHTSSLVVAPITSSDLVGTVSWSPGTPTANSTVTFTVNLKNQGNMASAGGTHGVTVVLKNAAGATLQTYSGSYTGTLAPGASVNVNVGTWNAATGNYNVTTTVAVDNNEAPVKQTNNVATTSLNVYSARGASMPYTRYDTDDATRGGSAALKSAPTFDQALTASEASGQRYIALPSNGSYAQWTVRQGEGGAGVTMRFTMPDSTDGMGLNGALDVYVNGTKAKTVPLTSYYNWQYFSSDHPGDTPSAGRPLFRFDEVHWKLDTPLKAGDTIRIQKNNGDNLEYGVDFLEIEPVQAVIPRPANSVSVTDFGAIANDGKDDLAAFEAAVQSAVSTGKTLYIPEGTFHLGNMWKIGTPTNMINNLTVVGAGIWHTNIQFTNPNAASGGISFRVQGKLDFSNIYMNSMLRSRYNENAVYKGFMDNFGKNSKVSNVWVEHFECGFWVGDYAHTPAIIADGLVIENSRIRNNLADGVNFAQGTSNSTVRNSSVRNNGDDGLAVWTSNVNGAPAGVNNTFSFNTIENNWRAAGIAFFGGSGHKATNNLIVDTVGGSAIRMNTVFPGYHFQNNTGILFSDTTIINSGTSKDLYNGERGAIDLEASNDSIKNVTFTNIDILNTQRSAVQFGYGGGFQNIVFNNININGTGLDGIETSRFTTPHKGAAIYTYTGNGSATFNNLTTSNIANPNVNQIQNGFNLIIQ
;
A
#
# COMPACT_ATOMS: atom_id res chain seq x y z
N MET A 1 32.70 -56.83 47.75
CA MET A 1 33.99 -56.11 47.73
C MET A 1 33.74 -54.68 47.27
N ARG A 2 34.46 -53.73 47.87
CA ARG A 2 34.21 -52.27 47.99
C ARG A 2 33.80 -51.50 46.71
N ASN A 3 33.10 -50.38 46.98
CA ASN A 3 32.76 -49.21 46.14
C ASN A 3 31.46 -49.21 45.32
N LYS A 4 30.31 -49.11 46.02
CA LYS A 4 29.03 -48.57 45.48
C LYS A 4 28.26 -47.72 46.50
N TYR A 5 28.92 -46.79 47.20
CA TYR A 5 28.29 -45.96 48.25
C TYR A 5 28.56 -44.44 48.13
N MET A 6 28.66 -43.87 46.91
CA MET A 6 28.84 -42.42 46.78
C MET A 6 28.11 -41.77 45.59
N MET A 7 27.03 -42.39 45.11
CA MET A 7 26.22 -41.81 44.01
C MET A 7 24.71 -41.93 44.23
N TRP A 8 24.28 -42.27 45.46
CA TRP A 8 22.87 -42.42 45.85
C TRP A 8 22.45 -41.51 47.01
N SER A 9 23.30 -40.56 47.42
CA SER A 9 23.01 -39.60 48.49
C SER A 9 22.58 -38.21 47.99
N ILE A 10 22.52 -38.00 46.68
CA ILE A 10 22.14 -36.69 46.08
C ILE A 10 20.70 -36.71 45.53
N VAL A 11 20.15 -37.88 45.20
CA VAL A 11 18.78 -38.00 44.67
C VAL A 11 17.73 -38.20 45.77
N LEU A 12 18.12 -38.68 46.96
CA LEU A 12 17.20 -38.88 48.08
C LEU A 12 16.96 -37.62 48.93
N THR A 13 17.81 -36.60 48.81
CA THR A 13 17.64 -35.29 49.47
C THR A 13 16.65 -34.38 48.74
N MET A 14 16.27 -34.71 47.50
CA MET A 14 15.28 -33.95 46.72
C MET A 14 13.83 -34.46 46.84
N LEU A 15 13.57 -35.54 47.59
CA LEU A 15 12.22 -36.13 47.69
C LEU A 15 11.60 -36.17 49.10
N ILE A 16 12.23 -35.57 50.12
CA ILE A 16 11.68 -35.45 51.49
C ILE A 16 11.56 -33.96 51.89
N SER A 17 11.05 -33.13 50.98
CA SER A 17 10.73 -31.72 51.25
C SER A 17 9.28 -31.36 50.91
N ASN A 18 8.41 -32.35 50.69
CA ASN A 18 7.07 -32.13 50.15
C ASN A 18 5.91 -32.63 51.01
N VAL A 19 6.08 -32.95 52.30
CA VAL A 19 4.92 -33.16 53.17
C VAL A 19 5.20 -32.72 54.61
N PHE A 20 4.40 -31.76 55.09
CA PHE A 20 4.31 -31.17 56.44
C PHE A 20 5.27 -30.03 56.79
N LEU A 21 4.83 -28.80 56.51
CA LEU A 21 4.80 -27.71 57.50
C LEU A 21 3.74 -26.68 57.10
N SER A 22 2.51 -27.02 57.44
CA SER A 22 1.36 -26.12 57.58
C SER A 22 1.48 -25.39 58.92
N VAL A 23 2.26 -24.29 58.98
CA VAL A 23 2.02 -23.16 59.91
C VAL A 23 2.69 -21.93 59.29
N GLY A 24 1.89 -20.99 58.79
CA GLY A 24 2.42 -19.72 58.29
C GLY A 24 2.98 -18.88 59.44
N PHE A 25 4.24 -18.44 59.32
CA PHE A 25 4.70 -17.26 60.03
C PHE A 25 4.11 -16.03 59.32
N PRO A 26 3.67 -14.99 60.05
CA PRO A 26 3.14 -13.80 59.41
C PRO A 26 4.27 -13.11 58.62
N SER A 27 4.19 -13.16 57.30
CA SER A 27 4.89 -12.18 56.47
C SER A 27 4.36 -10.79 56.85
N PRO A 28 5.23 -9.79 57.02
CA PRO A 28 4.78 -8.43 57.29
C PRO A 28 3.84 -7.99 56.17
N VAL A 29 2.69 -7.45 56.54
CA VAL A 29 1.82 -6.70 55.63
C VAL A 29 2.67 -5.54 55.12
N SER A 30 3.14 -5.63 53.87
CA SER A 30 3.55 -4.42 53.14
C SER A 30 2.26 -3.68 52.82
N ALA A 31 2.17 -2.42 53.25
CA ALA A 31 1.13 -1.51 52.81
C ALA A 31 1.02 -1.57 51.28
N ALA A 32 -0.20 -1.47 50.75
CA ALA A 32 -0.42 -1.37 49.31
C ALA A 32 0.54 -0.33 48.72
N GLU A 33 1.44 -0.76 47.83
CA GLU A 33 2.33 0.18 47.14
C GLU A 33 1.45 1.20 46.40
N ARG A 34 1.75 2.48 46.60
CA ARG A 34 1.02 3.57 45.93
C ARG A 34 1.12 3.35 44.42
N PRO A 35 0.04 3.56 43.63
CA PRO A 35 0.11 3.38 42.18
C PRO A 35 1.03 4.41 41.56
N ASP A 36 1.91 3.98 40.66
CA ASP A 36 2.73 4.89 39.85
C ASP A 36 1.85 5.58 38.80
N LEU A 37 1.73 6.89 38.93
CA LEU A 37 0.91 7.77 38.11
C LEU A 37 1.54 8.03 36.74
N ALA A 38 2.83 7.74 36.54
CA ALA A 38 3.54 7.91 35.27
C ALA A 38 3.31 6.75 34.29
N GLN A 39 2.85 5.59 34.79
CA GLN A 39 2.74 4.38 33.98
C GLN A 39 1.72 4.54 32.84
N GLY A 40 2.15 4.24 31.60
CA GLY A 40 1.31 4.34 30.41
C GLY A 40 1.00 5.77 29.96
N LYS A 41 1.65 6.78 30.55
CA LYS A 41 1.48 8.20 30.18
C LYS A 41 2.38 8.60 29.01
N GLN A 42 2.08 9.74 28.39
CA GLN A 42 2.92 10.28 27.31
C GLN A 42 4.20 10.89 27.89
N VAL A 43 5.34 10.53 27.30
CA VAL A 43 6.67 11.02 27.70
C VAL A 43 7.32 11.76 26.54
N THR A 44 7.74 12.99 26.80
CA THR A 44 8.48 13.83 25.84
C THR A 44 9.79 14.30 26.47
N ALA A 45 10.77 14.67 25.65
CA ALA A 45 12.06 15.17 26.13
C ALA A 45 12.62 16.25 25.20
N SER A 46 13.62 17.00 25.66
CA SER A 46 14.36 17.98 24.86
C SER A 46 15.11 17.37 23.68
N GLY A 47 15.39 16.07 23.73
CA GLY A 47 16.08 15.30 22.70
C GLY A 47 16.44 13.91 23.21
N TYR A 48 16.92 13.06 22.31
CA TYR A 48 17.51 11.77 22.68
C TYR A 48 18.57 11.33 21.68
N ASN A 49 19.41 10.36 22.07
CA ASN A 49 20.45 9.79 21.23
C ASN A 49 20.15 8.32 20.89
N GLN A 50 20.37 7.93 19.63
CA GLN A 50 20.19 6.56 19.13
C GLN A 50 18.83 5.92 19.53
N THR A 51 18.85 4.76 20.17
CA THR A 51 17.67 3.98 20.58
C THR A 51 17.20 4.30 22.01
N TYR A 52 17.86 5.21 22.72
CA TYR A 52 17.59 5.53 24.14
C TYR A 52 16.47 6.57 24.26
N ILE A 53 15.29 6.20 23.79
CA ILE A 53 14.12 7.06 23.65
C ILE A 53 13.47 7.44 25.00
N PRO A 54 12.73 8.56 25.08
CA PRO A 54 12.12 9.03 26.34
C PRO A 54 11.17 8.03 26.99
N THR A 55 10.42 7.24 26.20
CA THR A 55 9.42 6.29 26.73
C THR A 55 10.04 5.12 27.51
N ASN A 56 11.35 4.91 27.40
CA ASN A 56 12.06 3.89 28.20
C ASN A 56 11.97 4.18 29.71
N VAL A 57 11.68 5.41 30.15
CA VAL A 57 11.60 5.72 31.59
C VAL A 57 10.32 5.24 32.29
N ILE A 58 9.36 4.69 31.55
CA ILE A 58 8.09 4.17 32.09
C ILE A 58 7.75 2.78 31.53
N ASP A 59 8.74 2.03 31.03
CA ASP A 59 8.55 0.72 30.39
C ASP A 59 8.62 -0.46 31.37
N ASN A 60 8.73 -0.18 32.68
CA ASN A 60 8.95 -1.16 33.76
C ASN A 60 10.22 -2.02 33.61
N ASN A 61 11.20 -1.57 32.85
CA ASN A 61 12.46 -2.27 32.65
C ASN A 61 13.66 -1.39 33.03
N GLN A 62 14.18 -1.55 34.24
CA GLN A 62 15.33 -0.77 34.70
C GLN A 62 16.62 -1.05 33.88
N ALA A 63 16.66 -2.03 32.96
CA ALA A 63 17.81 -2.25 32.08
C ALA A 63 17.81 -1.33 30.84
N THR A 64 16.67 -0.76 30.45
CA THR A 64 16.55 0.24 29.38
C THR A 64 16.63 1.65 29.98
N TYR A 65 16.93 2.65 29.16
CA TYR A 65 17.06 4.04 29.60
C TYR A 65 16.82 5.04 28.48
N TRP A 66 16.44 6.24 28.87
CA TRP A 66 16.52 7.45 28.06
C TRP A 66 17.91 8.07 28.19
N GLU A 67 18.47 8.53 27.07
CA GLU A 67 19.69 9.35 27.03
C GLU A 67 19.44 10.57 26.16
N SER A 68 19.59 11.76 26.74
CA SER A 68 19.46 13.05 26.04
C SER A 68 20.59 13.30 25.02
N THR A 69 20.52 14.39 24.27
CA THR A 69 21.61 14.80 23.38
C THR A 69 22.89 15.14 24.17
N ASN A 70 24.02 14.57 23.74
CA ASN A 70 25.31 14.72 24.43
C ASN A 70 25.82 16.18 24.41
N SER A 71 26.45 16.59 25.51
CA SER A 71 27.07 17.89 25.76
C SER A 71 26.12 19.10 25.62
N ALA A 72 24.82 18.90 25.83
CA ALA A 72 23.79 19.91 25.57
C ALA A 72 22.96 20.29 26.81
N PHE A 73 23.51 20.20 28.03
CA PHE A 73 22.78 20.61 29.24
C PHE A 73 22.39 22.11 29.21
N PRO A 74 21.22 22.50 29.76
CA PRO A 74 20.22 21.64 30.40
C PRO A 74 19.43 20.79 29.39
N GLN A 75 19.11 19.57 29.79
CA GLN A 75 18.21 18.68 29.06
C GLN A 75 17.01 18.36 29.94
N TRP A 76 15.85 18.09 29.35
CA TRP A 76 14.64 17.81 30.11
C TRP A 76 13.89 16.60 29.59
N ILE A 77 13.21 15.90 30.50
CA ILE A 77 12.24 14.84 30.22
C ILE A 77 10.96 15.12 31.00
N GLN A 78 9.81 14.85 30.39
CA GLN A 78 8.50 15.25 30.88
C GLN A 78 7.47 14.14 30.72
N VAL A 79 6.68 13.91 31.75
CA VAL A 79 5.49 13.06 31.73
C VAL A 79 4.24 13.95 31.71
N ASP A 80 3.32 13.71 30.77
CA ASP A 80 1.96 14.26 30.80
C ASP A 80 1.03 13.28 31.53
N LEU A 81 0.64 13.59 32.77
CA LEU A 81 -0.28 12.78 33.57
C LEU A 81 -1.70 12.73 32.98
N GLY A 82 -2.01 13.56 31.98
CA GLY A 82 -3.29 13.63 31.26
C GLY A 82 -4.27 14.61 31.91
N THR A 83 -4.25 14.71 33.25
CA THR A 83 -5.05 15.65 34.05
C THR A 83 -4.21 16.21 35.19
N ASN A 84 -4.64 17.32 35.77
CA ASN A 84 -4.09 17.79 37.04
C ASN A 84 -4.25 16.68 38.09
N THR A 85 -3.13 16.27 38.67
CA THR A 85 -3.05 15.14 39.59
C THR A 85 -2.21 15.56 40.79
N THR A 86 -2.69 15.26 41.99
CA THR A 86 -1.93 15.52 43.22
C THR A 86 -0.79 14.50 43.36
N MET A 87 0.44 14.98 43.48
CA MET A 87 1.65 14.19 43.69
C MET A 87 2.45 14.72 44.86
N ASP A 88 3.07 13.84 45.62
CA ASP A 88 3.92 14.17 46.77
C ASP A 88 5.30 13.50 46.73
N GLN A 89 5.54 12.63 45.74
CA GLN A 89 6.78 11.87 45.61
C GLN A 89 7.10 11.54 44.15
N ILE A 90 8.39 11.55 43.81
CA ILE A 90 8.91 10.90 42.60
C ILE A 90 10.03 9.93 42.94
N VAL A 91 10.17 8.86 42.17
CA VAL A 91 11.28 7.91 42.27
C VAL A 91 11.98 7.81 40.92
N LEU A 92 13.28 8.06 40.94
CA LEU A 92 14.15 8.07 39.77
C LEU A 92 15.12 6.90 39.86
N LYS A 93 15.35 6.19 38.75
CA LYS A 93 16.27 5.04 38.73
C LYS A 93 17.22 5.10 37.54
N LEU A 94 18.41 4.51 37.72
CA LEU A 94 19.37 4.18 36.67
C LEU A 94 19.55 2.66 36.57
N PRO A 95 20.15 2.11 35.49
CA PRO A 95 20.38 0.67 35.39
C PRO A 95 21.13 0.12 36.58
N LYS A 96 20.68 -1.02 37.10
CA LYS A 96 21.21 -1.62 38.35
C LYS A 96 22.72 -1.88 38.32
N VAL A 97 23.28 -2.09 37.13
CA VAL A 97 24.69 -2.42 36.90
C VAL A 97 25.58 -1.20 36.64
N TRP A 98 25.01 0.00 36.54
CA TRP A 98 25.77 1.22 36.28
C TRP A 98 26.53 1.68 37.51
N GLU A 99 27.70 2.28 37.29
CA GLU A 99 28.55 2.84 38.32
C GLU A 99 27.86 3.99 39.08
N LYS A 100 28.37 4.25 40.30
CA LYS A 100 27.90 5.35 41.13
C LYS A 100 28.11 6.67 40.40
N ARG A 101 27.07 7.50 40.31
CA ARG A 101 27.13 8.81 39.66
C ARG A 101 26.22 9.84 40.31
N THR A 102 26.45 11.11 40.01
CA THR A 102 25.61 12.21 40.48
C THR A 102 24.98 12.92 39.30
N GLN A 103 23.67 13.16 39.35
CA GLN A 103 22.97 14.03 38.40
C GLN A 103 22.35 15.22 39.13
N THR A 104 22.49 16.41 38.56
CA THR A 104 21.92 17.66 39.10
C THR A 104 20.54 17.87 38.48
N ILE A 105 19.47 17.77 39.29
CA ILE A 105 18.07 17.68 38.83
C ILE A 105 17.21 18.74 39.51
N THR A 106 16.35 19.39 38.73
CA THR A 106 15.21 20.21 39.20
C THR A 106 13.90 19.50 38.85
N VAL A 107 12.94 19.45 39.76
CA VAL A 107 11.59 18.90 39.50
C VAL A 107 10.63 20.05 39.26
N GLN A 108 9.98 20.06 38.11
CA GLN A 108 9.10 21.15 37.68
C GLN A 108 7.69 20.65 37.38
N GLY A 109 6.70 21.46 37.75
CA GLY A 109 5.28 21.23 37.49
C GLY A 109 4.72 22.25 36.50
N SER A 110 3.75 21.83 35.71
CA SER A 110 2.93 22.71 34.88
C SER A 110 1.52 22.14 34.73
N THR A 111 0.51 23.00 34.74
CA THR A 111 -0.87 22.62 34.42
C THR A 111 -1.18 22.73 32.92
N ASN A 112 -0.34 23.42 32.14
CA ASN A 112 -0.57 23.74 30.73
C ASN A 112 0.51 23.22 29.75
N GLY A 113 1.64 22.73 30.26
CA GLY A 113 2.71 22.14 29.46
C GLY A 113 3.66 23.15 28.82
N SER A 114 3.44 24.46 29.02
CA SER A 114 4.25 25.55 28.46
C SER A 114 4.93 26.42 29.53
N SER A 115 4.32 26.59 30.70
CA SER A 115 4.86 27.39 31.81
C SER A 115 5.14 26.49 33.01
N PHE A 116 6.41 26.38 33.39
CA PHE A 116 6.87 25.49 34.46
C PHE A 116 7.30 26.26 35.70
N THR A 117 6.94 25.73 36.87
CA THR A 117 7.41 26.21 38.18
C THR A 117 8.12 25.08 38.91
N ASP A 118 9.19 25.40 39.62
CA ASP A 118 9.94 24.42 40.39
C ASP A 118 9.09 23.90 41.56
N ILE A 119 8.84 22.60 41.59
CA ILE A 119 8.28 21.85 42.72
C ILE A 119 9.41 21.56 43.72
N VAL A 120 10.57 21.17 43.20
CA VAL A 120 11.79 20.96 43.96
C VAL A 120 12.92 21.70 43.25
N ALA A 121 13.56 22.61 43.98
CA ALA A 121 14.71 23.36 43.49
C ALA A 121 15.87 22.44 43.10
N SER A 122 16.72 22.91 42.18
CA SER A 122 17.89 22.17 41.69
C SER A 122 18.76 21.60 42.82
N ALA A 123 19.00 20.30 42.80
CA ALA A 123 19.87 19.61 43.75
C ALA A 123 20.66 18.48 43.09
N ASP A 124 21.78 18.10 43.71
CA ASP A 124 22.59 16.95 43.31
C ASP A 124 22.03 15.66 43.90
N TYR A 125 21.70 14.71 43.04
CA TYR A 125 21.19 13.39 43.42
C TYR A 125 22.18 12.30 43.07
N VAL A 126 22.61 11.55 44.09
CA VAL A 126 23.62 10.49 43.96
C VAL A 126 22.92 9.16 43.71
N PHE A 127 23.05 8.66 42.49
CA PHE A 127 22.68 7.30 42.11
C PHE A 127 23.82 6.36 42.48
N ASN A 128 23.57 5.40 43.37
CA ASN A 128 24.57 4.46 43.84
C ASN A 128 24.04 3.03 43.71
N PRO A 129 24.64 2.15 42.88
CA PRO A 129 24.16 0.78 42.69
C PRO A 129 24.19 -0.07 43.97
N SER A 130 24.96 0.32 44.99
CA SER A 130 24.99 -0.35 46.30
C SER A 130 23.84 0.05 47.24
N VAL A 131 23.00 1.03 46.87
CA VAL A 131 21.90 1.56 47.70
C VAL A 131 20.63 1.66 46.85
N GLY A 132 19.50 1.17 47.37
CA GLY A 132 18.18 1.37 46.76
C GLY A 132 18.07 0.87 45.31
N GLU A 133 18.86 -0.13 44.91
CA GLU A 133 18.90 -0.60 43.52
C GLU A 133 19.26 0.48 42.47
N ASN A 134 20.15 1.41 42.79
CA ASN A 134 20.50 2.54 41.92
C ASN A 134 19.32 3.53 41.71
N SER A 135 18.57 3.81 42.78
CA SER A 135 17.44 4.73 42.79
C SER A 135 17.64 5.92 43.72
N VAL A 136 16.84 6.96 43.48
CA VAL A 136 16.71 8.16 44.29
C VAL A 136 15.21 8.46 44.44
N THR A 137 14.76 8.66 45.68
CA THR A 137 13.41 9.12 45.99
C THR A 137 13.45 10.60 46.35
N ILE A 138 12.53 11.38 45.80
CA ILE A 138 12.39 12.81 46.05
C ILE A 138 10.97 13.07 46.55
N ASP A 139 10.86 13.38 47.83
CA ASP A 139 9.62 13.76 48.49
C ASP A 139 9.46 15.29 48.52
N PHE A 140 8.22 15.76 48.38
CA PHE A 140 7.87 17.18 48.48
C PHE A 140 6.43 17.35 48.98
N PRO A 141 6.03 18.52 49.51
CA PRO A 141 4.65 18.78 49.85
C PRO A 141 3.73 18.49 48.67
N ALA A 142 2.55 17.92 48.92
CA ALA A 142 1.61 17.56 47.85
C ALA A 142 1.31 18.76 46.94
N VAL A 143 1.59 18.61 45.66
CA VAL A 143 1.34 19.60 44.61
C VAL A 143 0.42 19.03 43.55
N GLU A 144 -0.45 19.87 43.00
CA GLU A 144 -1.32 19.50 41.89
C GLU A 144 -0.71 20.00 40.58
N THR A 145 -0.40 19.08 39.66
CA THR A 145 0.18 19.40 38.35
C THR A 145 -0.26 18.37 37.31
N ARG A 146 -0.23 18.71 36.03
CA ARG A 146 -0.50 17.77 34.92
C ARG A 146 0.80 17.30 34.27
N TYR A 147 1.71 18.21 34.02
CA TYR A 147 3.00 17.94 33.41
C TYR A 147 4.07 17.94 34.49
N VAL A 148 4.82 16.85 34.58
CA VAL A 148 5.95 16.73 35.51
C VAL A 148 7.21 16.65 34.68
N ARG A 149 8.10 17.63 34.83
CA ARG A 149 9.33 17.76 34.05
C ARG A 149 10.54 17.69 34.98
N LEU A 150 11.51 16.86 34.62
CA LEU A 150 12.85 16.88 35.20
C LEU A 150 13.74 17.73 34.30
N SER A 151 14.38 18.76 34.86
CA SER A 151 15.44 19.50 34.18
C SER A 151 16.79 19.08 34.76
N VAL A 152 17.62 18.46 33.93
CA VAL A 152 18.93 17.94 34.31
C VAL A 152 20.00 18.88 33.78
N THR A 153 20.87 19.38 34.66
CA THR A 153 21.93 20.35 34.33
C THR A 153 23.34 19.77 34.42
N GLY A 154 23.50 18.56 34.98
CA GLY A 154 24.80 17.89 35.08
C GLY A 154 24.68 16.40 35.34
N ASN A 155 25.69 15.64 34.91
CA ASN A 155 25.89 14.21 35.16
C ASN A 155 27.40 13.94 35.29
N SER A 156 27.85 13.28 36.37
CA SER A 156 29.27 13.12 36.68
C SER A 156 30.02 12.12 35.78
N GLU A 157 29.33 11.13 35.20
CA GLU A 157 29.99 10.02 34.48
C GLU A 157 29.77 10.05 32.96
N TRP A 158 28.75 10.76 32.48
CA TRP A 158 28.43 10.81 31.04
C TRP A 158 27.99 12.21 30.63
N PRO A 159 28.32 12.70 29.42
CA PRO A 159 27.97 14.05 29.00
C PRO A 159 26.50 14.18 28.55
N ALA A 160 25.54 13.47 29.16
CA ALA A 160 24.12 13.55 28.84
C ALA A 160 23.25 13.26 30.07
N ALA A 161 22.02 13.78 30.10
CA ALA A 161 21.02 13.34 31.06
C ALA A 161 20.63 11.89 30.73
N GLN A 162 20.60 11.02 31.75
CA GLN A 162 20.24 9.62 31.58
C GLN A 162 19.26 9.18 32.66
N LEU A 163 18.24 8.40 32.30
CA LEU A 163 17.25 7.91 33.27
C LEU A 163 16.66 6.59 32.80
N SER A 164 16.56 5.59 33.69
CA SER A 164 15.91 4.31 33.41
C SER A 164 14.47 4.26 33.87
N THR A 165 14.13 4.98 34.94
CA THR A 165 12.77 4.97 35.46
C THR A 165 12.40 6.33 36.03
N PHE A 166 11.20 6.80 35.73
CA PHE A 166 10.58 8.02 36.24
C PHE A 166 9.19 7.71 36.79
N GLU A 167 9.13 7.36 38.08
CA GLU A 167 7.90 7.00 38.79
C GLU A 167 7.36 8.24 39.54
N ILE A 168 6.03 8.40 39.57
CA ILE A 168 5.34 9.54 40.20
C ILE A 168 4.23 9.01 41.11
N TYR A 169 4.17 9.45 42.37
CA TYR A 169 3.21 8.97 43.36
C TYR A 169 2.40 10.11 44.01
N GLY A 170 1.15 9.80 44.36
CA GLY A 170 0.24 10.68 45.10
C GLY A 170 0.20 10.42 46.61
N PRO A 171 -0.44 11.31 47.40
CA PRO A 171 -0.52 11.18 48.85
C PRO A 171 -1.24 9.90 49.30
N GLY A 172 -0.67 9.22 50.30
CA GLY A 172 -1.20 7.96 50.85
C GLY A 172 -2.45 8.17 51.71
N SER A 173 -3.42 7.27 51.59
CA SER A 173 -4.70 7.33 52.30
C SER A 173 -4.67 6.65 53.68
N GLU A 174 -4.17 7.30 54.72
CA GLU A 174 -4.51 7.04 56.14
C GLU A 174 -4.42 8.35 56.95
N GLY A 175 -5.48 8.71 57.70
CA GLY A 175 -5.53 9.91 58.55
C GLY A 175 -5.41 9.63 60.05
N PRO A 176 -5.31 10.66 60.92
CA PRO A 176 -5.72 10.55 62.32
C PRO A 176 -6.97 11.40 62.63
N THR A 177 -7.93 10.78 63.33
CA THR A 177 -9.22 11.32 63.81
C THR A 177 -9.11 12.13 65.12
N LEU A 178 -9.97 13.14 65.35
CA LEU A 178 -10.66 13.47 66.63
C LEU A 178 -11.66 14.68 66.47
N PRO A 179 -12.60 14.98 67.43
CA PRO A 179 -14.07 14.91 67.27
C PRO A 179 -14.81 16.26 67.02
N GLY A 180 -16.06 16.17 66.55
CA GLY A 180 -16.95 17.31 66.21
C GLY A 180 -17.50 18.12 67.41
N PRO A 181 -18.08 19.31 67.14
CA PRO A 181 -19.55 19.41 66.97
C PRO A 181 -20.01 20.25 65.76
N ASP A 182 -21.19 19.93 65.22
CA ASP A 182 -21.99 20.69 64.23
C ASP A 182 -22.44 22.07 64.76
N PRO A 183 -22.97 23.02 63.95
CA PRO A 183 -22.98 23.14 62.47
C PRO A 183 -22.54 24.56 61.99
N VAL A 184 -21.84 24.69 60.86
CA VAL A 184 -21.78 25.97 60.12
C VAL A 184 -21.76 25.71 58.62
N ASP A 185 -22.58 26.49 57.92
CA ASP A 185 -23.01 26.49 56.52
C ASP A 185 -22.05 25.97 55.43
N PRO A 186 -22.62 25.47 54.30
CA PRO A 186 -21.87 24.96 53.16
C PRO A 186 -20.95 26.06 52.58
N PRO A 187 -19.68 25.78 52.21
CA PRO A 187 -18.96 26.67 51.32
C PRO A 187 -19.63 26.58 49.95
N ILE A 188 -20.24 27.70 49.62
CA ILE A 188 -20.78 28.12 48.33
C ILE A 188 -19.77 27.77 47.19
N PRO A 189 -20.25 27.42 45.99
CA PRO A 189 -19.39 27.21 44.81
C PRO A 189 -18.48 28.42 44.61
N THR A 190 -17.20 28.22 44.29
CA THR A 190 -16.38 29.34 43.83
C THR A 190 -16.93 29.86 42.50
N GLU A 191 -17.70 30.94 42.60
CA GLU A 191 -17.94 31.89 41.53
C GLU A 191 -16.59 32.25 40.87
N GLY A 192 -16.47 32.10 39.54
CA GLY A 192 -15.57 32.99 38.79
C GLY A 192 -14.36 32.43 38.02
N SER A 193 -14.34 31.17 37.54
CA SER A 193 -13.35 30.75 36.51
C SER A 193 -13.91 30.89 35.08
N ASN A 194 -13.07 31.35 34.14
CA ASN A 194 -13.45 31.53 32.73
C ASN A 194 -13.55 30.17 32.02
N ILE A 195 -14.77 29.72 31.68
CA ILE A 195 -15.03 28.43 31.03
C ILE A 195 -14.90 28.45 29.50
N ALA A 196 -14.61 29.61 28.91
CA ALA A 196 -14.46 29.76 27.47
C ALA A 196 -13.06 29.36 26.94
N ILE A 197 -12.07 29.27 27.83
CA ILE A 197 -10.66 29.10 27.45
C ILE A 197 -10.46 27.79 26.69
N GLY A 198 -9.86 27.86 25.50
CA GLY A 198 -9.55 26.68 24.67
C GLY A 198 -10.76 25.96 24.07
N LYS A 199 -11.97 26.49 24.27
CA LYS A 199 -13.20 25.97 23.66
C LYS A 199 -13.26 26.33 22.17
N SER A 200 -14.06 25.60 21.40
CA SER A 200 -14.22 25.89 19.97
C SER A 200 -14.90 27.25 19.77
N ILE A 201 -14.28 28.11 18.96
CA ILE A 201 -14.80 29.45 18.65
C ILE A 201 -14.68 29.73 17.15
N THR A 202 -15.73 30.28 16.56
CA THR A 202 -15.83 30.54 15.11
C THR A 202 -16.36 31.95 14.88
N ALA A 203 -16.00 32.58 13.76
CA ALA A 203 -16.46 33.92 13.43
C ALA A 203 -17.09 33.97 12.03
N SER A 204 -17.95 34.95 11.77
CA SER A 204 -18.49 35.18 10.42
C SER A 204 -17.41 35.56 9.41
N SER A 205 -16.32 36.16 9.87
CA SER A 205 -15.16 36.56 9.08
C SER A 205 -13.99 36.89 9.99
N SER A 206 -12.79 37.04 9.43
CA SER A 206 -11.62 37.57 10.13
C SER A 206 -10.82 38.48 9.21
N THR A 207 -10.14 39.46 9.78
CA THR A 207 -9.21 40.34 9.07
C THR A 207 -7.78 39.89 9.36
N LEU A 208 -6.99 39.64 8.30
CA LEU A 208 -5.59 39.20 8.40
C LEU A 208 -5.44 37.99 9.36
N SER A 209 -4.51 38.07 10.31
CA SER A 209 -4.25 37.05 11.33
C SER A 209 -5.07 37.21 12.62
N PHE A 210 -6.04 38.14 12.67
CA PHE A 210 -6.90 38.38 13.83
C PHE A 210 -8.09 37.41 13.84
N VAL A 211 -7.78 36.13 13.98
CA VAL A 211 -8.72 35.01 13.87
C VAL A 211 -9.54 34.77 15.15
N ALA A 212 -10.66 34.06 15.04
CA ALA A 212 -11.60 33.82 16.15
C ALA A 212 -10.94 33.22 17.40
N ALA A 213 -9.99 32.30 17.25
CA ALA A 213 -9.30 31.63 18.36
C ALA A 213 -8.52 32.59 19.28
N ASN A 214 -8.14 33.77 18.77
CA ASN A 214 -7.50 34.81 19.57
C ASN A 214 -8.43 35.42 20.62
N ALA A 215 -9.74 35.18 20.55
CA ALA A 215 -10.71 35.72 21.49
C ALA A 215 -10.96 34.81 22.69
N ASN A 216 -10.32 33.65 22.80
CA ASN A 216 -10.44 32.77 23.97
C ASN A 216 -9.16 31.99 24.29
N ASP A 217 -8.01 32.55 23.91
CA ASP A 217 -6.67 32.01 24.15
C ASP A 217 -6.09 32.45 25.51
N ASN A 218 -6.85 33.26 26.26
CA ASN A 218 -6.46 33.87 27.53
C ASN A 218 -5.28 34.84 27.40
N ASN A 219 -5.09 35.43 26.21
CA ASN A 219 -4.06 36.41 25.92
C ASN A 219 -4.68 37.72 25.41
N ILE A 220 -4.79 38.69 26.31
CA ILE A 220 -5.34 40.02 26.00
C ILE A 220 -4.52 40.85 24.99
N ASN A 221 -3.33 40.38 24.59
CA ASN A 221 -2.51 41.04 23.56
C ASN A 221 -2.83 40.58 22.14
N SER A 222 -3.46 39.41 21.98
CA SER A 222 -4.09 38.95 20.72
C SER A 222 -5.57 39.37 20.70
N TYR A 223 -6.16 39.39 19.50
CA TYR A 223 -7.59 39.66 19.35
C TYR A 223 -8.13 39.09 18.03
N TRP A 224 -9.44 38.86 18.02
CA TRP A 224 -10.23 38.67 16.82
C TRP A 224 -10.72 40.01 16.28
N GLU A 225 -10.71 40.18 14.96
CA GLU A 225 -11.34 41.29 14.25
C GLU A 225 -12.15 40.78 13.06
N GLY A 226 -13.43 41.17 12.97
CA GLY A 226 -14.29 40.85 11.83
C GLY A 226 -13.88 41.56 10.54
N GLY A 227 -14.41 41.12 9.39
CA GLY A 227 -14.16 41.78 8.10
C GLY A 227 -15.02 43.03 7.84
N SER A 228 -16.24 43.06 8.39
CA SER A 228 -17.16 44.23 8.37
C SER A 228 -18.28 44.03 9.41
N ASN A 229 -18.95 45.11 9.81
CA ASN A 229 -20.15 45.02 10.62
C ASN A 229 -21.42 44.80 9.75
N PRO A 230 -22.39 43.96 10.17
CA PRO A 230 -22.36 43.17 11.40
C PRO A 230 -21.41 41.97 11.32
N SER A 231 -20.67 41.75 12.39
CA SER A 231 -19.77 40.60 12.55
C SER A 231 -20.21 39.75 13.73
N SER A 232 -20.14 38.41 13.59
CA SER A 232 -20.51 37.49 14.65
C SER A 232 -19.34 36.63 15.12
N LEU A 233 -19.29 36.35 16.42
CA LEU A 233 -18.32 35.47 17.06
C LEU A 233 -19.06 34.46 17.94
N THR A 234 -18.96 33.17 17.60
CA THR A 234 -19.70 32.07 18.21
C THR A 234 -18.77 31.13 18.97
N LEU A 235 -19.01 30.98 20.27
CA LEU A 235 -18.32 30.09 21.19
C LEU A 235 -19.17 28.84 21.46
N ASP A 236 -18.56 27.65 21.40
CA ASP A 236 -19.18 26.36 21.75
C ASP A 236 -18.53 25.75 22.99
N LEU A 237 -19.28 25.68 24.09
CA LEU A 237 -18.83 25.14 25.37
C LEU A 237 -18.77 23.60 25.39
N GLY A 238 -19.31 22.93 24.36
CA GLY A 238 -19.36 21.47 24.22
C GLY A 238 -20.66 20.87 24.78
N SER A 239 -21.08 21.30 25.95
CA SER A 239 -22.31 20.88 26.63
C SER A 239 -23.00 22.06 27.30
N ASN A 240 -24.22 21.87 27.82
CA ASN A 240 -24.94 22.89 28.57
C ASN A 240 -24.13 23.35 29.79
N HIS A 241 -24.02 24.66 29.94
CA HIS A 241 -23.52 25.32 31.14
C HIS A 241 -24.57 26.31 31.63
N GLN A 242 -24.74 26.40 32.95
CA GLN A 242 -25.49 27.46 33.58
C GLN A 242 -24.56 28.66 33.77
N ILE A 243 -24.71 29.68 32.94
CA ILE A 243 -23.87 30.88 32.96
C ILE A 243 -24.49 31.99 33.81
N THR A 244 -23.64 32.83 34.40
CA THR A 244 -24.05 33.99 35.21
C THR A 244 -23.57 35.32 34.61
N SER A 245 -22.47 35.30 33.86
CA SER A 245 -21.98 36.49 33.14
C SER A 245 -21.04 36.11 32.00
N ILE A 246 -20.84 37.08 31.10
CA ILE A 246 -19.72 37.08 30.17
C ILE A 246 -18.87 38.33 30.41
N VAL A 247 -17.57 38.23 30.18
CA VAL A 247 -16.65 39.37 30.23
C VAL A 247 -15.96 39.48 28.88
N LEU A 248 -16.12 40.64 28.26
CA LEU A 248 -15.51 40.96 26.98
C LEU A 248 -14.35 41.92 27.22
N LYS A 249 -13.19 41.64 26.61
CA LYS A 249 -12.03 42.53 26.69
C LYS A 249 -11.52 42.93 25.31
N LEU A 250 -10.88 44.09 25.26
CA LEU A 250 -9.98 44.51 24.19
C LEU A 250 -8.56 44.63 24.75
N ASN A 251 -7.58 44.74 23.86
CA ASN A 251 -6.19 44.95 24.25
C ASN A 251 -6.07 46.24 25.11
N PRO A 252 -5.44 46.19 26.31
CA PRO A 252 -5.39 47.33 27.23
C PRO A 252 -4.36 48.40 26.84
N ASP A 253 -3.56 48.19 25.80
CA ASP A 253 -2.56 49.16 25.33
C ASP A 253 -3.22 50.52 25.05
N PRO A 254 -2.66 51.65 25.54
CA PRO A 254 -3.20 52.99 25.30
C PRO A 254 -3.39 53.36 23.82
N VAL A 255 -2.73 52.68 22.87
CA VAL A 255 -2.99 52.82 21.42
C VAL A 255 -4.43 52.46 21.06
N TRP A 256 -5.09 51.62 21.86
CA TRP A 256 -6.50 51.28 21.74
C TRP A 256 -7.37 52.36 22.39
N SER A 257 -7.45 53.55 21.79
CA SER A 257 -8.26 54.67 22.30
C SER A 257 -9.68 54.25 22.73
N THR A 258 -10.25 54.95 23.72
CA THR A 258 -11.63 54.72 24.19
C THR A 258 -12.60 54.59 23.03
N ARG A 259 -13.37 53.51 23.00
CA ARG A 259 -14.31 53.19 21.91
C ARG A 259 -15.58 52.55 22.41
N THR A 260 -16.60 52.54 21.56
CA THR A 260 -17.87 51.86 21.82
C THR A 260 -18.09 50.77 20.80
N GLN A 261 -18.62 49.62 21.25
CA GLN A 261 -19.13 48.58 20.36
C GLN A 261 -20.60 48.29 20.69
N THR A 262 -21.45 48.17 19.67
CA THR A 262 -22.85 47.76 19.85
C THR A 262 -22.94 46.25 19.74
N ILE A 263 -23.20 45.58 20.87
CA ILE A 263 -23.11 44.13 21.01
C ILE A 263 -24.47 43.58 21.46
N GLN A 264 -24.92 42.54 20.78
CA GLN A 264 -26.01 41.66 21.21
C GLN A 264 -25.43 40.31 21.63
N VAL A 265 -25.93 39.75 22.74
CA VAL A 265 -25.54 38.40 23.20
C VAL A 265 -26.69 37.45 22.89
N LEU A 266 -26.39 36.45 22.09
CA LEU A 266 -27.31 35.38 21.71
C LEU A 266 -26.82 34.06 22.30
N GLY A 267 -27.73 33.12 22.50
CA GLY A 267 -27.34 31.76 22.89
C GLY A 267 -28.44 30.74 22.69
N HIS A 268 -28.04 29.47 22.75
CA HIS A 268 -28.95 28.34 22.73
C HIS A 268 -28.36 27.18 23.54
N ASN A 269 -29.24 26.29 24.03
CA ASN A 269 -28.85 25.10 24.79
C ASN A 269 -28.51 23.93 23.85
N GLN A 270 -28.09 22.80 24.40
CA GLN A 270 -27.68 21.60 23.67
C GLN A 270 -28.83 20.88 22.95
N ASP A 271 -30.08 21.20 23.30
CA ASP A 271 -31.30 20.59 22.75
C ASP A 271 -31.91 21.41 21.59
N THR A 272 -31.32 22.56 21.29
CA THR A 272 -31.79 23.48 20.25
C THR A 272 -30.63 23.92 19.36
N THR A 273 -30.94 24.42 18.17
CA THR A 273 -29.93 24.89 17.19
C THR A 273 -30.13 26.37 16.81
N THR A 274 -31.21 26.99 17.28
CA THR A 274 -31.57 28.37 16.95
C THR A 274 -31.14 29.31 18.06
N PHE A 275 -30.30 30.29 17.72
CA PHE A 275 -29.88 31.33 18.66
C PHE A 275 -31.06 32.20 19.11
N SER A 276 -31.25 32.29 20.42
CA SER A 276 -32.24 33.15 21.07
C SER A 276 -31.58 34.39 21.66
N ASN A 277 -32.33 35.47 21.81
CA ASN A 277 -31.84 36.72 22.40
C ASN A 277 -31.67 36.57 23.92
N LEU A 278 -30.43 36.64 24.40
CA LEU A 278 -30.11 36.61 25.84
C LEU A 278 -29.92 38.03 26.39
N VAL A 279 -29.21 38.88 25.64
CA VAL A 279 -29.05 40.31 25.94
C VAL A 279 -29.25 41.09 24.64
N SER A 280 -30.26 41.96 24.63
CA SER A 280 -30.58 42.82 23.49
C SER A 280 -29.42 43.75 23.12
N ALA A 281 -29.31 44.09 21.84
CA ALA A 281 -28.24 44.95 21.33
C ALA A 281 -28.15 46.29 22.08
N GLN A 282 -26.97 46.59 22.62
CA GLN A 282 -26.68 47.87 23.27
C GLN A 282 -25.20 48.25 23.11
N SER A 283 -24.88 49.54 23.24
CA SER A 283 -23.52 50.05 23.11
C SER A 283 -22.75 49.92 24.43
N TYR A 284 -21.59 49.27 24.38
CA TYR A 284 -20.67 49.12 25.50
C TYR A 284 -19.39 49.92 25.26
N THR A 285 -18.94 50.65 26.28
CA THR A 285 -17.72 51.46 26.22
C THR A 285 -16.52 50.65 26.73
N PHE A 286 -15.50 50.52 25.88
CA PHE A 286 -14.19 49.98 26.22
C PHE A 286 -13.23 51.15 26.42
N ASN A 287 -12.69 51.27 27.64
CA ASN A 287 -11.76 52.33 28.01
C ASN A 287 -10.43 51.73 28.52
N PRO A 288 -9.26 52.07 27.93
CA PRO A 288 -7.97 51.60 28.42
C PRO A 288 -7.73 51.92 29.90
N ALA A 289 -8.25 53.05 30.40
CA ALA A 289 -8.11 53.44 31.80
C ALA A 289 -8.79 52.48 32.78
N SER A 290 -9.77 51.69 32.32
CA SER A 290 -10.43 50.62 33.07
C SER A 290 -10.06 49.23 32.55
N GLY A 291 -8.90 49.10 31.89
CA GLY A 291 -8.40 47.82 31.36
C GLY A 291 -9.17 47.29 30.16
N ASN A 292 -9.87 48.15 29.40
CA ASN A 292 -10.60 47.78 28.19
C ASN A 292 -11.51 46.55 28.39
N THR A 293 -12.22 46.51 29.51
CA THR A 293 -13.03 45.35 29.94
C THR A 293 -14.48 45.78 30.15
N VAL A 294 -15.40 44.92 29.71
CA VAL A 294 -16.85 45.06 29.90
C VAL A 294 -17.40 43.75 30.44
N THR A 295 -18.11 43.81 31.58
CA THR A 295 -18.85 42.68 32.13
C THR A 295 -20.32 42.80 31.77
N ILE A 296 -20.89 41.76 31.18
CA ILE A 296 -22.30 41.68 30.81
C ILE A 296 -22.94 40.58 31.67
N PRO A 297 -23.80 40.93 32.65
CA PRO A 297 -24.59 39.94 33.37
C PRO A 297 -25.54 39.22 32.42
N VAL A 298 -25.51 37.88 32.43
CA VAL A 298 -26.39 37.06 31.61
C VAL A 298 -26.60 35.72 32.30
N THR A 299 -27.85 35.43 32.67
CA THR A 299 -28.22 34.16 33.29
C THR A 299 -28.96 33.29 32.28
N ALA A 300 -28.34 32.20 31.85
CA ALA A 300 -28.93 31.28 30.88
C ALA A 300 -28.29 29.89 30.96
N THR A 301 -29.01 28.87 30.49
CA THR A 301 -28.41 27.57 30.18
C THR A 301 -28.05 27.56 28.71
N VAL A 302 -26.75 27.47 28.40
CA VAL A 302 -26.25 27.55 27.02
C VAL A 302 -25.21 26.47 26.75
N LYS A 303 -25.25 25.91 25.55
CA LYS A 303 -24.13 25.19 24.95
C LYS A 303 -23.32 26.14 24.08
N ARG A 304 -24.01 27.01 23.33
CA ARG A 304 -23.38 27.98 22.43
C ARG A 304 -23.81 29.40 22.76
N LEU A 305 -22.84 30.30 22.69
CA LEU A 305 -23.01 31.74 22.80
C LEU A 305 -22.55 32.40 21.50
N GLN A 306 -23.23 33.45 21.07
CA GLN A 306 -22.82 34.26 19.94
C GLN A 306 -22.89 35.75 20.30
N LEU A 307 -21.78 36.45 20.06
CA LEU A 307 -21.76 37.90 20.01
C LEU A 307 -22.16 38.32 18.60
N ASN A 308 -23.16 39.18 18.47
CA ASN A 308 -23.48 39.86 17.22
C ASN A 308 -23.14 41.34 17.38
N ILE A 309 -22.09 41.80 16.71
CA ILE A 309 -21.54 43.15 16.84
C ILE A 309 -21.91 43.94 15.59
N THR A 310 -22.69 45.00 15.76
CA THR A 310 -23.27 45.78 14.64
C THR A 310 -22.61 47.13 14.42
N ALA A 311 -21.79 47.61 15.36
CA ALA A 311 -21.03 48.85 15.23
C ALA A 311 -19.80 48.83 16.14
N ASN A 312 -18.70 49.45 15.69
CA ASN A 312 -17.49 49.70 16.47
C ASN A 312 -16.99 51.13 16.12
N SER A 313 -16.79 51.98 17.12
CA SER A 313 -16.35 53.37 16.89
C SER A 313 -14.83 53.53 16.68
N GLY A 314 -14.04 52.47 16.94
CA GLY A 314 -12.57 52.48 16.84
C GLY A 314 -11.99 51.64 15.71
N ALA A 315 -12.82 50.85 14.99
CA ALA A 315 -12.41 50.02 13.86
C ALA A 315 -13.60 49.72 12.92
N PRO A 316 -13.37 49.27 11.67
CA PRO A 316 -14.44 48.99 10.70
C PRO A 316 -15.40 47.85 11.09
N ALA A 317 -14.97 46.94 11.96
CA ALA A 317 -15.71 45.73 12.35
C ALA A 317 -15.63 45.46 13.87
N GLY A 318 -16.34 44.43 14.35
CA GLY A 318 -16.25 43.98 15.73
C GLY A 318 -14.85 43.48 16.09
N GLN A 319 -14.39 43.81 17.29
CA GLN A 319 -13.10 43.36 17.82
C GLN A 319 -13.29 42.77 19.22
N ILE A 320 -12.65 41.64 19.52
CA ILE A 320 -12.66 41.02 20.86
C ILE A 320 -11.29 40.39 21.12
N ALA A 321 -10.60 40.83 22.17
CA ALA A 321 -9.38 40.21 22.67
C ALA A 321 -9.69 39.02 23.55
N GLU A 322 -10.73 39.10 24.39
CA GLU A 322 -11.17 37.97 25.21
C GLU A 322 -12.70 37.94 25.31
N PHE A 323 -13.28 36.79 25.01
CA PHE A 323 -14.67 36.41 25.22
C PHE A 323 -14.73 35.39 26.36
N GLN A 324 -14.75 35.91 27.58
CA GLN A 324 -14.75 35.11 28.79
C GLN A 324 -16.20 34.80 29.20
N VAL A 325 -16.43 33.58 29.67
CA VAL A 325 -17.75 33.11 30.14
C VAL A 325 -17.60 32.58 31.54
N PHE A 326 -18.52 32.91 32.43
CA PHE A 326 -18.52 32.46 33.81
C PHE A 326 -19.82 31.73 34.11
N GLY A 327 -19.69 30.52 34.67
CA GLY A 327 -20.79 29.61 34.90
C GLY A 327 -20.31 28.25 35.40
N THR A 328 -21.26 27.35 35.65
CA THR A 328 -20.98 25.97 36.03
C THR A 328 -21.54 25.00 34.98
N PRO A 329 -20.94 23.83 34.78
CA PRO A 329 -21.52 22.76 33.95
C PRO A 329 -22.95 22.44 34.41
N ALA A 330 -23.87 22.24 33.45
CA ALA A 330 -25.20 21.71 33.75
C ALA A 330 -25.15 20.17 33.82
N PRO A 331 -26.11 19.51 34.51
CA PRO A 331 -26.09 18.05 34.65
C PRO A 331 -26.10 17.32 33.31
N ASN A 332 -25.17 16.38 33.10
CA ASN A 332 -25.12 15.48 31.94
C ASN A 332 -24.73 14.04 32.37
N PRO A 333 -25.03 13.02 31.56
CA PRO A 333 -24.48 11.67 31.78
C PRO A 333 -22.96 11.64 31.57
N ASP A 334 -22.30 10.62 32.12
CA ASP A 334 -20.88 10.30 31.86
C ASP A 334 -20.76 8.78 31.99
N LEU A 335 -20.73 8.10 30.86
CA LEU A 335 -20.60 6.67 30.72
C LEU A 335 -19.12 6.29 30.78
N THR A 336 -18.87 5.14 31.40
CA THR A 336 -17.53 4.57 31.44
C THR A 336 -17.62 3.07 31.59
N ILE A 337 -16.57 2.36 31.18
CA ILE A 337 -16.47 0.92 31.41
C ILE A 337 -15.54 0.69 32.60
N THR A 338 -16.08 0.14 33.69
CA THR A 338 -15.33 -0.07 34.94
C THR A 338 -14.72 -1.46 35.07
N GLY A 339 -15.01 -2.36 34.14
CA GLY A 339 -14.45 -3.71 34.14
C GLY A 339 -14.92 -4.55 32.97
N MET A 340 -14.12 -5.55 32.63
CA MET A 340 -14.46 -6.56 31.64
C MET A 340 -14.13 -7.96 32.17
N SER A 341 -14.79 -8.97 31.62
CA SER A 341 -14.48 -10.38 31.89
C SER A 341 -14.87 -11.26 30.71
N TRP A 342 -14.47 -12.53 30.74
CA TRP A 342 -14.92 -13.52 29.78
C TRP A 342 -15.26 -14.84 30.45
N SER A 343 -16.08 -15.65 29.77
CA SER A 343 -16.41 -17.01 30.18
C SER A 343 -16.40 -17.96 28.98
N PRO A 344 -15.90 -19.20 29.12
CA PRO A 344 -15.24 -19.75 30.31
C PRO A 344 -13.87 -19.11 30.57
N SER A 345 -13.33 -19.21 31.79
CA SER A 345 -12.08 -18.54 32.18
C SER A 345 -10.85 -19.07 31.44
N SER A 346 -10.86 -20.35 31.06
CA SER A 346 -9.80 -21.02 30.30
C SER A 346 -10.41 -21.71 29.06
N PRO A 347 -10.81 -20.95 28.03
CA PRO A 347 -11.43 -21.51 26.85
C PRO A 347 -10.45 -22.33 26.00
N VAL A 348 -10.94 -23.40 25.39
CA VAL A 348 -10.31 -24.07 24.25
C VAL A 348 -11.10 -23.78 22.97
N GLU A 349 -10.56 -24.12 21.80
CA GLU A 349 -11.14 -23.78 20.49
C GLU A 349 -12.62 -24.21 20.28
N ASN A 350 -13.10 -25.22 21.01
CA ASN A 350 -14.50 -25.66 20.93
C ASN A 350 -15.45 -24.95 21.90
N ASN A 351 -14.97 -24.06 22.77
CA ASN A 351 -15.80 -23.30 23.68
C ASN A 351 -16.27 -21.99 23.02
N ALA A 352 -17.56 -21.68 23.11
CA ALA A 352 -18.04 -20.34 22.81
C ALA A 352 -17.61 -19.38 23.93
N VAL A 353 -16.97 -18.27 23.55
CA VAL A 353 -16.53 -17.23 24.48
C VAL A 353 -17.61 -16.18 24.63
N THR A 354 -18.04 -15.91 25.86
CA THR A 354 -18.88 -14.76 26.20
C THR A 354 -18.01 -13.68 26.82
N LEU A 355 -18.03 -12.48 26.24
CA LEU A 355 -17.37 -11.27 26.74
C LEU A 355 -18.37 -10.46 27.54
N ASN A 356 -17.95 -9.86 28.65
CA ASN A 356 -18.77 -8.99 29.48
C ASN A 356 -18.07 -7.66 29.70
N ALA A 357 -18.84 -6.57 29.74
CA ALA A 357 -18.39 -5.24 30.13
C ALA A 357 -19.35 -4.65 31.16
N ILE A 358 -18.81 -4.01 32.19
CA ILE A 358 -19.58 -3.28 33.20
C ILE A 358 -19.59 -1.82 32.80
N VAL A 359 -20.73 -1.33 32.33
CA VAL A 359 -20.95 0.08 31.98
C VAL A 359 -21.50 0.80 33.20
N LYS A 360 -20.93 1.94 33.56
CA LYS A 360 -21.38 2.80 34.64
C LYS A 360 -21.65 4.20 34.12
N ASN A 361 -22.75 4.80 34.54
CA ASN A 361 -22.94 6.25 34.42
C ASN A 361 -22.42 6.92 35.69
N ILE A 362 -21.26 7.57 35.65
CA ILE A 362 -20.68 8.35 36.73
C ILE A 362 -21.10 9.83 36.72
N GLY A 363 -21.83 10.25 35.69
CA GLY A 363 -22.29 11.63 35.51
C GLY A 363 -23.47 11.99 36.41
N SER A 364 -23.81 13.27 36.41
CA SER A 364 -24.84 13.83 37.29
C SER A 364 -26.28 13.77 36.74
N ALA A 365 -26.45 13.36 35.47
CA ALA A 365 -27.76 13.13 34.85
C ALA A 365 -27.95 11.70 34.33
N ALA A 366 -29.21 11.32 34.04
CA ALA A 366 -29.51 10.03 33.44
C ALA A 366 -29.06 9.98 31.97
N SER A 367 -28.42 8.87 31.59
CA SER A 367 -28.06 8.57 30.20
C SER A 367 -29.23 7.92 29.47
N PRO A 368 -29.53 8.31 28.21
CA PRO A 368 -30.37 7.51 27.32
C PRO A 368 -29.69 6.16 26.99
N ALA A 369 -30.40 5.30 26.26
CA ALA A 369 -29.84 4.02 25.81
C ALA A 369 -28.68 4.23 24.82
N SER A 370 -27.66 3.38 24.90
CA SER A 370 -26.46 3.40 24.06
C SER A 370 -26.07 1.97 23.64
N SER A 371 -24.82 1.76 23.24
CA SER A 371 -24.22 0.46 22.95
C SER A 371 -22.77 0.38 23.41
N VAL A 372 -22.29 -0.84 23.65
CA VAL A 372 -20.88 -1.17 23.84
C VAL A 372 -20.39 -1.97 22.64
N ASN A 373 -19.27 -1.56 22.07
CA ASN A 373 -18.50 -2.33 21.09
C ASN A 373 -17.38 -3.09 21.80
N PHE A 374 -17.29 -4.40 21.57
CA PHE A 374 -16.22 -5.27 22.07
C PHE A 374 -15.20 -5.54 20.99
N TYR A 375 -13.93 -5.60 21.37
CA TYR A 375 -12.81 -5.78 20.48
C TYR A 375 -11.90 -6.92 20.95
N LEU A 376 -11.44 -7.73 20.01
CA LEU A 376 -10.40 -8.74 20.21
C LEU A 376 -9.24 -8.42 19.25
N ASN A 377 -8.04 -8.16 19.76
CA ASN A 377 -6.90 -7.71 18.94
C ASN A 377 -7.21 -6.46 18.10
N ASN A 378 -7.99 -5.52 18.66
CA ASN A 378 -8.51 -4.32 18.00
C ASN A 378 -9.48 -4.58 16.82
N GLU A 379 -9.89 -5.83 16.57
CA GLU A 379 -10.97 -6.14 15.64
C GLU A 379 -12.32 -6.17 16.37
N LEU A 380 -13.34 -5.55 15.79
CA LEU A 380 -14.69 -5.52 16.36
C LEU A 380 -15.24 -6.95 16.44
N ALA A 381 -15.37 -7.47 17.66
CA ALA A 381 -15.96 -8.78 17.93
C ALA A 381 -17.49 -8.74 17.87
N GLY A 382 -18.07 -7.56 18.13
CA GLY A 382 -19.52 -7.31 18.07
C GLY A 382 -19.95 -6.22 19.06
N SER A 383 -21.24 -5.91 19.05
CA SER A 383 -21.82 -4.85 19.88
C SER A 383 -22.91 -5.39 20.78
N SER A 384 -23.18 -4.72 21.91
CA SER A 384 -24.29 -5.05 22.82
C SER A 384 -25.02 -3.80 23.27
N PRO A 385 -26.35 -3.80 23.31
CA PRO A 385 -27.12 -2.63 23.72
C PRO A 385 -26.96 -2.35 25.22
N VAL A 386 -26.88 -1.07 25.56
CA VAL A 386 -26.92 -0.56 26.94
C VAL A 386 -28.24 0.18 27.11
N ALA A 387 -29.09 -0.27 28.03
CA ALA A 387 -30.33 0.44 28.34
C ALA A 387 -30.04 1.81 28.99
N ALA A 388 -31.05 2.68 29.07
CA ALA A 388 -30.92 3.95 29.79
C ALA A 388 -30.44 3.74 31.24
N LEU A 389 -29.47 4.53 31.68
CA LEU A 389 -28.78 4.38 32.96
C LEU A 389 -28.95 5.65 33.79
N GLN A 390 -29.52 5.52 35.00
CA GLN A 390 -29.59 6.63 35.94
C GLN A 390 -28.20 7.07 36.41
N ALA A 391 -28.06 8.31 36.86
CA ALA A 391 -26.83 8.81 37.47
C ALA A 391 -26.36 7.87 38.60
N GLY A 392 -25.08 7.47 38.56
CA GLY A 392 -24.45 6.54 39.50
C GLY A 392 -24.75 5.05 39.27
N ALA A 393 -25.66 4.69 38.36
CA ALA A 393 -26.03 3.30 38.11
C ALA A 393 -25.01 2.58 37.22
N SER A 394 -24.95 1.24 37.35
CA SER A 394 -24.15 0.36 36.50
C SER A 394 -24.98 -0.78 35.94
N THR A 395 -24.59 -1.28 34.77
CA THR A 395 -25.15 -2.49 34.15
C THR A 395 -24.04 -3.33 33.53
N THR A 396 -24.22 -4.65 33.52
CA THR A 396 -23.33 -5.56 32.79
C THR A 396 -23.97 -5.90 31.46
N VAL A 397 -23.23 -5.69 30.37
CA VAL A 397 -23.63 -6.12 29.03
C VAL A 397 -22.72 -7.25 28.57
N SER A 398 -23.28 -8.16 27.79
CA SER A 398 -22.59 -9.38 27.37
C SER A 398 -22.71 -9.61 25.87
N LEU A 399 -21.61 -10.00 25.25
CA LEU A 399 -21.52 -10.42 23.86
C LEU A 399 -21.08 -11.88 23.78
N ASN A 400 -21.87 -12.73 23.14
CA ASN A 400 -21.38 -14.04 22.72
C ASN A 400 -20.49 -13.88 21.50
N ALA A 401 -19.18 -13.91 21.70
CA ALA A 401 -18.17 -13.78 20.65
C ALA A 401 -17.95 -15.09 19.87
N GLY A 402 -18.66 -16.17 20.22
CA GLY A 402 -18.56 -17.47 19.58
C GLY A 402 -17.23 -18.19 19.87
N ASN A 403 -16.95 -19.22 19.09
CA ASN A 403 -15.69 -19.95 19.15
C ASN A 403 -14.53 -19.10 18.61
N LYS A 404 -13.35 -19.25 19.20
CA LYS A 404 -12.12 -18.55 18.79
C LYS A 404 -11.01 -19.55 18.52
N ALA A 405 -10.12 -19.23 17.59
CA ALA A 405 -8.95 -20.05 17.31
C ALA A 405 -7.98 -20.03 18.50
N ALA A 406 -7.10 -21.02 18.60
CA ALA A 406 -6.10 -21.05 19.66
C ALA A 406 -5.11 -19.89 19.49
N ALA A 407 -5.20 -18.89 20.36
CA ALA A 407 -4.36 -17.70 20.36
C ALA A 407 -4.51 -16.93 21.68
N SER A 408 -3.68 -15.90 21.83
CA SER A 408 -3.87 -14.85 22.83
C SER A 408 -4.52 -13.64 22.17
N TYR A 409 -5.62 -13.15 22.75
CA TYR A 409 -6.39 -12.01 22.25
C TYR A 409 -6.36 -10.87 23.27
N THR A 410 -5.94 -9.67 22.86
CA THR A 410 -6.18 -8.47 23.67
C THR A 410 -7.67 -8.18 23.69
N LEU A 411 -8.24 -7.88 24.85
CA LEU A 411 -9.67 -7.61 25.00
C LEU A 411 -9.87 -6.14 25.37
N SER A 412 -10.67 -5.43 24.59
CA SER A 412 -11.09 -4.07 24.91
C SER A 412 -12.57 -3.84 24.58
N ALA A 413 -13.14 -2.78 25.12
CA ALA A 413 -14.49 -2.36 24.81
C ALA A 413 -14.60 -0.83 24.85
N LYS A 414 -15.62 -0.32 24.17
CA LYS A 414 -15.95 1.11 24.12
C LYS A 414 -17.45 1.29 24.22
N VAL A 415 -17.91 2.09 25.18
CA VAL A 415 -19.31 2.53 25.28
C VAL A 415 -19.48 3.82 24.50
N ASP A 416 -20.63 4.00 23.85
CA ASP A 416 -20.95 5.19 23.03
C ASP A 416 -19.83 5.63 22.07
N GLU A 417 -19.19 4.68 21.38
CA GLU A 417 -18.00 4.98 20.54
C GLU A 417 -18.25 6.01 19.41
N ASN A 418 -19.51 6.23 19.04
CA ASN A 418 -19.91 7.22 18.04
C ASN A 418 -20.25 8.59 18.65
N ASN A 419 -20.05 8.77 19.96
CA ASN A 419 -20.35 9.97 20.76
C ASN A 419 -21.77 10.51 20.46
N GLN A 420 -22.77 9.62 20.51
CA GLN A 420 -24.16 10.00 20.26
C GLN A 420 -24.82 10.64 21.48
N ILE A 421 -24.31 10.32 22.66
CA ILE A 421 -24.72 10.88 23.93
C ILE A 421 -23.76 12.03 24.23
N ILE A 422 -24.30 13.17 24.65
CA ILE A 422 -23.47 14.28 25.09
C ILE A 422 -23.10 14.01 26.53
N GLU A 423 -21.82 13.78 26.78
CA GLU A 423 -21.33 13.37 28.09
C GLU A 423 -20.56 14.49 28.82
N GLU A 424 -20.38 14.35 30.14
CA GLU A 424 -19.46 15.24 30.88
C GLU A 424 -18.00 14.99 30.46
N ASN A 425 -17.67 13.76 30.03
CA ASN A 425 -16.35 13.36 29.57
C ASN A 425 -16.44 12.28 28.47
N GLU A 426 -15.99 12.57 27.25
CA GLU A 426 -15.93 11.59 26.15
C GLU A 426 -14.65 10.71 26.20
N GLY A 427 -13.69 11.06 27.05
CA GLY A 427 -12.35 10.46 27.07
C GLY A 427 -12.22 9.17 27.87
N ASN A 428 -13.23 8.80 28.67
CA ASN A 428 -13.26 7.63 29.56
C ASN A 428 -14.21 6.52 29.09
N ASN A 429 -14.68 6.61 27.84
CA ASN A 429 -15.58 5.65 27.21
C ASN A 429 -14.91 4.32 26.80
N SER A 430 -13.58 4.22 26.87
CA SER A 430 -12.83 3.02 26.49
C SER A 430 -12.21 2.30 27.68
N TYR A 431 -12.20 0.97 27.63
CA TYR A 431 -11.49 0.12 28.59
C TYR A 431 -10.75 -1.00 27.87
N THR A 432 -9.50 -1.25 28.27
CA THR A 432 -8.70 -2.41 27.82
C THR A 432 -8.42 -3.30 29.01
N HIS A 433 -8.75 -4.58 28.90
CA HIS A 433 -8.48 -5.57 29.94
C HIS A 433 -6.96 -5.84 30.04
N THR A 434 -6.44 -5.91 31.27
CA THR A 434 -4.99 -6.03 31.53
C THR A 434 -4.42 -7.40 31.16
N SER A 435 -5.21 -8.46 31.29
CA SER A 435 -4.87 -9.80 30.80
C SER A 435 -5.49 -10.07 29.43
N SER A 436 -4.75 -10.76 28.57
CA SER A 436 -5.28 -11.30 27.32
C SER A 436 -6.20 -12.49 27.57
N LEU A 437 -7.24 -12.60 26.75
CA LEU A 437 -8.03 -13.82 26.60
C LEU A 437 -7.16 -14.86 25.91
N VAL A 438 -6.79 -15.93 26.62
CA VAL A 438 -6.00 -17.04 26.06
C VAL A 438 -6.92 -18.20 25.73
N VAL A 439 -6.99 -18.57 24.46
CA VAL A 439 -7.71 -19.75 23.98
C VAL A 439 -6.70 -20.85 23.70
N ALA A 440 -6.78 -21.97 24.42
CA ALA A 440 -5.84 -23.07 24.27
C ALA A 440 -6.21 -24.00 23.08
N PRO A 441 -5.21 -24.63 22.43
CA PRO A 441 -5.47 -25.58 21.35
C PRO A 441 -6.21 -26.81 21.88
N ILE A 442 -7.17 -27.31 21.10
CA ILE A 442 -7.83 -28.59 21.40
C ILE A 442 -6.89 -29.76 21.03
N THR A 443 -6.95 -30.86 21.79
CA THR A 443 -6.26 -32.10 21.42
C THR A 443 -6.95 -32.73 20.21
N SER A 444 -6.27 -32.79 19.06
CA SER A 444 -6.85 -33.21 17.78
C SER A 444 -5.77 -33.65 16.78
N SER A 445 -6.09 -34.59 15.89
CA SER A 445 -5.42 -34.66 14.58
C SER A 445 -5.89 -33.47 13.72
N ASP A 446 -5.13 -33.09 12.70
CA ASP A 446 -5.47 -32.00 11.78
C ASP A 446 -4.85 -32.34 10.43
N LEU A 447 -5.65 -32.94 9.53
CA LEU A 447 -5.17 -33.48 8.26
C LEU A 447 -5.37 -32.49 7.12
N VAL A 448 -4.27 -31.95 6.62
CA VAL A 448 -4.27 -31.02 5.48
C VAL A 448 -3.68 -31.65 4.23
N GLY A 449 -4.26 -31.33 3.07
CA GLY A 449 -3.83 -31.81 1.77
C GLY A 449 -3.27 -30.68 0.91
N THR A 450 -1.98 -30.71 0.60
CA THR A 450 -1.35 -29.77 -0.33
C THR A 450 -1.13 -30.45 -1.68
N VAL A 451 -1.86 -30.02 -2.71
CA VAL A 451 -1.66 -30.53 -4.07
C VAL A 451 -0.42 -29.92 -4.72
N SER A 452 0.28 -30.75 -5.49
CA SER A 452 1.37 -30.39 -6.37
C SER A 452 1.17 -31.12 -7.71
N TRP A 453 1.85 -30.65 -8.74
CA TRP A 453 1.77 -31.26 -10.07
C TRP A 453 3.11 -31.27 -10.79
N SER A 454 3.27 -32.24 -11.70
CA SER A 454 4.42 -32.34 -12.60
C SER A 454 3.94 -32.50 -14.05
N PRO A 455 4.48 -31.73 -15.01
CA PRO A 455 5.49 -30.68 -14.84
C PRO A 455 4.92 -29.45 -14.09
N GLY A 456 5.77 -28.73 -13.35
CA GLY A 456 5.35 -27.58 -12.52
C GLY A 456 4.82 -26.38 -13.32
N THR A 457 5.23 -26.24 -14.57
CA THR A 457 4.75 -25.22 -15.53
C THR A 457 4.25 -25.93 -16.79
N PRO A 458 3.04 -26.51 -16.76
CA PRO A 458 2.54 -27.28 -17.90
C PRO A 458 2.20 -26.37 -19.07
N THR A 459 2.47 -26.83 -20.28
CA THR A 459 1.99 -26.23 -21.53
C THR A 459 0.82 -27.03 -22.08
N ALA A 460 0.10 -26.46 -23.05
CA ALA A 460 -0.90 -27.19 -23.82
C ALA A 460 -0.39 -28.59 -24.23
N ASN A 461 -1.26 -29.59 -24.09
CA ASN A 461 -1.05 -31.02 -24.36
C ASN A 461 -0.05 -31.74 -23.43
N SER A 462 0.47 -31.08 -22.40
CA SER A 462 1.27 -31.75 -21.37
C SER A 462 0.42 -32.75 -20.58
N THR A 463 0.93 -33.95 -20.31
CA THR A 463 0.35 -34.84 -19.30
C THR A 463 0.78 -34.38 -17.91
N VAL A 464 -0.15 -33.84 -17.15
CA VAL A 464 0.01 -33.32 -15.79
C VAL A 464 -0.31 -34.44 -14.80
N THR A 465 0.62 -34.74 -13.89
CA THR A 465 0.41 -35.69 -12.78
C THR A 465 0.16 -34.94 -11.49
N PHE A 466 -0.95 -35.21 -10.80
CA PHE A 466 -1.29 -34.59 -9.51
C PHE A 466 -0.85 -35.47 -8.34
N THR A 467 -0.18 -34.87 -7.36
CA THR A 467 0.23 -35.51 -6.11
C THR A 467 -0.20 -34.64 -4.93
N VAL A 468 -0.88 -35.22 -3.95
CA VAL A 468 -1.24 -34.55 -2.70
C VAL A 468 -0.28 -34.94 -1.60
N ASN A 469 0.42 -33.96 -1.01
CA ASN A 469 1.08 -34.14 0.27
C ASN A 469 0.02 -34.06 1.38
N LEU A 470 -0.32 -35.22 1.96
CA LEU A 470 -1.21 -35.34 3.10
C LEU A 470 -0.37 -35.22 4.38
N LYS A 471 -0.61 -34.19 5.19
CA LYS A 471 0.14 -33.89 6.41
C LYS A 471 -0.78 -33.84 7.61
N ASN A 472 -0.36 -34.43 8.73
CA ASN A 472 -0.98 -34.18 10.02
C ASN A 472 -0.25 -33.01 10.71
N GLN A 473 -0.89 -31.85 10.83
CA GLN A 473 -0.37 -30.69 11.54
C GLN A 473 -0.94 -30.55 12.97
N GLY A 474 -1.75 -31.52 13.39
CA GLY A 474 -2.36 -31.56 14.72
C GLY A 474 -1.35 -31.94 15.80
N ASN A 475 -1.80 -31.89 17.05
CA ASN A 475 -1.01 -32.26 18.22
C ASN A 475 -1.25 -33.72 18.66
N MET A 476 -2.10 -34.46 17.95
CA MET A 476 -2.39 -35.88 18.16
C MET A 476 -2.27 -36.66 16.84
N ALA A 477 -1.93 -37.94 16.92
CA ALA A 477 -1.87 -38.82 15.75
C ALA A 477 -3.25 -39.02 15.13
N SER A 478 -3.31 -39.15 13.80
CA SER A 478 -4.54 -39.52 13.11
C SER A 478 -5.05 -40.87 13.60
N ALA A 479 -6.33 -41.16 13.39
CA ALA A 479 -6.82 -42.51 13.63
C ALA A 479 -6.08 -43.50 12.71
N GLY A 480 -5.97 -44.76 13.15
CA GLY A 480 -5.55 -45.85 12.27
C GLY A 480 -6.66 -46.14 11.26
N GLY A 481 -6.33 -46.26 9.98
CA GLY A 481 -7.32 -46.54 8.95
C GLY A 481 -7.01 -45.86 7.63
N THR A 482 -8.01 -45.68 6.78
CA THR A 482 -7.86 -45.06 5.46
C THR A 482 -8.28 -43.61 5.49
N HIS A 483 -7.39 -42.73 5.04
CA HIS A 483 -7.55 -41.28 4.95
C HIS A 483 -7.76 -40.92 3.48
N GLY A 484 -9.00 -40.62 3.10
CA GLY A 484 -9.38 -40.30 1.72
C GLY A 484 -8.94 -38.89 1.32
N VAL A 485 -8.53 -38.73 0.07
CA VAL A 485 -8.17 -37.45 -0.54
C VAL A 485 -8.86 -37.32 -1.88
N THR A 486 -9.50 -36.19 -2.14
CA THR A 486 -10.14 -35.86 -3.42
C THR A 486 -9.49 -34.61 -4.00
N VAL A 487 -9.21 -34.62 -5.31
CA VAL A 487 -8.76 -33.45 -6.06
C VAL A 487 -9.77 -33.14 -7.16
N VAL A 488 -10.34 -31.94 -7.15
CA VAL A 488 -11.30 -31.44 -8.13
C VAL A 488 -10.63 -30.36 -8.98
N LEU A 489 -10.48 -30.62 -10.27
CA LEU A 489 -10.00 -29.67 -11.25
C LEU A 489 -11.20 -28.91 -11.84
N LYS A 490 -11.21 -27.58 -11.71
CA LYS A 490 -12.25 -26.70 -12.25
C LYS A 490 -11.66 -25.72 -13.26
N ASN A 491 -12.42 -25.38 -14.30
CA ASN A 491 -12.07 -24.29 -15.19
C ASN A 491 -12.30 -22.91 -14.53
N ALA A 492 -11.88 -21.84 -15.21
CA ALA A 492 -12.08 -20.46 -14.74
C ALA A 492 -13.56 -20.10 -14.51
N ALA A 493 -14.51 -20.71 -15.23
CA ALA A 493 -15.94 -20.53 -15.04
C ALA A 493 -16.51 -21.30 -13.84
N GLY A 494 -15.67 -22.03 -13.08
CA GLY A 494 -16.06 -22.81 -11.91
C GLY A 494 -16.66 -24.19 -12.23
N ALA A 495 -16.74 -24.58 -13.50
CA ALA A 495 -17.22 -25.89 -13.89
C ALA A 495 -16.16 -26.96 -13.59
N THR A 496 -16.57 -28.04 -12.95
CA THR A 496 -15.71 -29.21 -12.70
C THR A 496 -15.40 -29.91 -14.01
N LEU A 497 -14.10 -30.04 -14.31
CA LEU A 497 -13.58 -30.78 -15.45
C LEU A 497 -13.31 -32.23 -15.09
N GLN A 498 -12.70 -32.45 -13.92
CA GLN A 498 -12.35 -33.79 -13.47
C GLN A 498 -12.27 -33.87 -11.95
N THR A 499 -12.60 -35.04 -11.40
CA THR A 499 -12.46 -35.39 -9.99
C THR A 499 -11.57 -36.62 -9.88
N TYR A 500 -10.53 -36.52 -9.06
CA TYR A 500 -9.60 -37.58 -8.73
C TYR A 500 -9.77 -37.98 -7.27
N SER A 501 -9.58 -39.26 -6.97
CA SER A 501 -9.62 -39.79 -5.61
C SER A 501 -8.39 -40.64 -5.34
N GLY A 502 -7.78 -40.45 -4.19
CA GLY A 502 -6.71 -41.28 -3.66
C GLY A 502 -6.89 -41.48 -2.16
N SER A 503 -6.02 -42.27 -1.54
CA SER A 503 -6.05 -42.46 -0.09
C SER A 503 -4.70 -42.90 0.45
N TYR A 504 -4.46 -42.60 1.72
CA TYR A 504 -3.38 -43.19 2.51
C TYR A 504 -3.97 -44.11 3.58
N THR A 505 -3.39 -45.29 3.80
CA THR A 505 -3.83 -46.21 4.87
C THR A 505 -2.75 -46.34 5.94
N GLY A 506 -3.08 -46.04 7.19
CA GLY A 506 -2.16 -46.08 8.33
C GLY A 506 -2.50 -45.03 9.39
N THR A 507 -1.48 -44.68 10.18
CA THR A 507 -1.54 -43.61 11.19
C THR A 507 -0.46 -42.57 10.86
N LEU A 508 -0.84 -41.29 10.81
CA LEU A 508 0.08 -40.16 10.66
C LEU A 508 0.33 -39.51 12.03
N ALA A 509 1.57 -39.60 12.52
CA ALA A 509 1.99 -38.91 13.73
C ALA A 509 1.93 -37.38 13.58
N PRO A 510 1.84 -36.60 14.68
CA PRO A 510 1.95 -35.15 14.66
C PRO A 510 3.18 -34.69 13.86
N GLY A 511 2.97 -33.79 12.89
CA GLY A 511 4.01 -33.25 12.01
C GLY A 511 4.41 -34.13 10.82
N ALA A 512 3.98 -35.40 10.76
CA ALA A 512 4.31 -36.31 9.66
C ALA A 512 3.50 -36.02 8.39
N SER A 513 4.06 -36.38 7.22
CA SER A 513 3.39 -36.24 5.92
C SER A 513 3.68 -37.40 4.98
N VAL A 514 2.78 -37.67 4.03
CA VAL A 514 2.90 -38.68 2.98
C VAL A 514 2.39 -38.14 1.64
N ASN A 515 3.01 -38.55 0.53
CA ASN A 515 2.55 -38.18 -0.81
C ASN A 515 1.58 -39.23 -1.37
N VAL A 516 0.41 -38.79 -1.81
CA VAL A 516 -0.63 -39.60 -2.46
C VAL A 516 -0.74 -39.15 -3.92
N ASN A 517 -0.36 -40.02 -4.86
CA ASN A 517 -0.62 -39.77 -6.29
C ASN A 517 -2.10 -40.03 -6.57
N VAL A 518 -2.79 -39.06 -7.17
CA VAL A 518 -4.25 -39.11 -7.37
C VAL A 518 -4.65 -39.29 -8.83
N GLY A 519 -3.74 -39.07 -9.79
CA GLY A 519 -4.00 -39.29 -11.21
C GLY A 519 -3.34 -38.29 -12.14
N THR A 520 -3.68 -38.40 -13.43
CA THR A 520 -3.14 -37.56 -14.51
C THR A 520 -4.24 -36.85 -15.31
N TRP A 521 -3.87 -35.75 -15.97
CA TRP A 521 -4.71 -34.93 -16.83
C TRP A 521 -3.93 -34.47 -18.07
N ASN A 522 -4.56 -34.44 -19.25
CA ASN A 522 -3.95 -33.82 -20.43
C ASN A 522 -4.36 -32.34 -20.48
N ALA A 523 -3.38 -31.47 -20.33
CA ALA A 523 -3.62 -30.05 -20.13
C ALA A 523 -4.06 -29.34 -21.42
N ALA A 524 -5.05 -28.45 -21.30
CA ALA A 524 -5.36 -27.45 -22.32
C ALA A 524 -4.91 -26.07 -21.80
N THR A 525 -4.59 -25.13 -22.70
CA THR A 525 -4.23 -23.77 -22.30
C THR A 525 -5.35 -23.12 -21.50
N GLY A 526 -4.98 -22.48 -20.39
CA GLY A 526 -5.91 -21.69 -19.60
C GLY A 526 -5.56 -21.69 -18.11
N ASN A 527 -6.42 -21.06 -17.34
CA ASN A 527 -6.32 -20.99 -15.89
C ASN A 527 -7.36 -21.91 -15.25
N TYR A 528 -6.93 -22.68 -14.27
CA TYR A 528 -7.70 -23.69 -13.58
C TYR A 528 -7.59 -23.52 -12.08
N ASN A 529 -8.60 -23.99 -11.35
CA ASN A 529 -8.56 -24.10 -9.89
C ASN A 529 -8.52 -25.58 -9.52
N VAL A 530 -7.54 -25.95 -8.69
CA VAL A 530 -7.35 -27.31 -8.18
C VAL A 530 -7.74 -27.31 -6.71
N THR A 531 -8.92 -27.84 -6.40
CA THR A 531 -9.43 -27.96 -5.04
C THR A 531 -9.10 -29.35 -4.49
N THR A 532 -8.35 -29.41 -3.40
CA THR A 532 -8.06 -30.64 -2.67
C THR A 532 -8.96 -30.70 -1.44
N THR A 533 -9.53 -31.87 -1.16
CA THR A 533 -10.32 -32.17 0.03
C THR A 533 -9.77 -33.41 0.69
N VAL A 534 -9.46 -33.32 1.97
CA VAL A 534 -9.09 -34.47 2.81
C VAL A 534 -10.33 -34.90 3.60
N ALA A 535 -10.57 -36.21 3.64
CA ALA A 535 -11.66 -36.76 4.44
C ALA A 535 -11.41 -36.52 5.93
N VAL A 536 -12.46 -36.20 6.68
CA VAL A 536 -12.40 -35.99 8.13
C VAL A 536 -11.86 -37.24 8.82
N ASP A 537 -10.82 -37.08 9.63
CA ASP A 537 -10.26 -38.17 10.44
C ASP A 537 -11.06 -38.38 11.73
N ASN A 538 -11.10 -39.61 12.25
CA ASN A 538 -11.88 -39.91 13.47
C ASN A 538 -11.31 -39.25 14.73
N ASN A 539 -10.02 -38.87 14.73
CA ASN A 539 -9.40 -38.12 15.82
C ASN A 539 -9.39 -36.60 15.55
N GLU A 540 -10.09 -36.12 14.52
CA GLU A 540 -10.10 -34.73 14.09
C GLU A 540 -11.33 -33.97 14.61
N ALA A 541 -11.08 -32.97 15.45
CA ALA A 541 -12.09 -32.11 16.01
C ALA A 541 -12.77 -31.25 14.92
N PRO A 542 -14.09 -30.99 15.00
CA PRO A 542 -14.82 -30.17 14.01
C PRO A 542 -14.21 -28.80 13.71
N VAL A 543 -13.56 -28.17 14.70
CA VAL A 543 -12.91 -26.86 14.56
C VAL A 543 -11.63 -26.89 13.69
N LYS A 544 -11.09 -28.07 13.40
CA LYS A 544 -9.91 -28.25 12.51
C LYS A 544 -10.31 -28.56 11.07
N GLN A 545 -11.48 -29.19 10.86
CA GLN A 545 -11.93 -29.71 9.56
C GLN A 545 -12.06 -28.66 8.44
N THR A 546 -12.12 -27.36 8.77
CA THR A 546 -12.23 -26.30 7.76
C THR A 546 -11.00 -26.19 6.86
N ASN A 547 -9.82 -26.59 7.34
CA ASN A 547 -8.59 -26.56 6.55
C ASN A 547 -8.36 -27.84 5.72
N ASN A 548 -9.26 -28.84 5.82
CA ASN A 548 -9.23 -30.04 5.01
C ASN A 548 -9.48 -29.74 3.53
N VAL A 549 -10.01 -28.56 3.21
CA VAL A 549 -10.22 -28.09 1.85
C VAL A 549 -9.25 -26.96 1.51
N ALA A 550 -8.44 -27.15 0.47
CA ALA A 550 -7.51 -26.15 -0.05
C ALA A 550 -7.72 -25.97 -1.55
N THR A 551 -7.66 -24.74 -2.07
CA THR A 551 -7.73 -24.48 -3.52
C THR A 551 -6.47 -23.76 -3.97
N THR A 552 -5.85 -24.26 -5.05
CA THR A 552 -4.64 -23.67 -5.66
C THR A 552 -4.89 -23.42 -7.14
N SER A 553 -4.43 -22.29 -7.68
CA SER A 553 -4.54 -22.01 -9.12
C SER A 553 -3.46 -22.74 -9.91
N LEU A 554 -3.85 -23.30 -11.05
CA LEU A 554 -3.00 -23.96 -12.04
C LEU A 554 -3.12 -23.21 -13.37
N ASN A 555 -2.01 -22.61 -13.81
CA ASN A 555 -1.95 -21.96 -15.12
C ASN A 555 -1.26 -22.90 -16.11
N VAL A 556 -1.97 -23.25 -17.18
CA VAL A 556 -1.42 -23.99 -18.31
C VAL A 556 -1.08 -22.99 -19.40
N TYR A 557 0.20 -22.93 -19.75
CA TYR A 557 0.70 -21.98 -20.73
C TYR A 557 0.36 -22.43 -22.16
N SER A 558 0.32 -21.45 -23.07
CA SER A 558 0.26 -21.70 -24.50
C SER A 558 1.56 -22.37 -24.98
N ALA A 559 1.52 -23.05 -26.13
CA ALA A 559 2.74 -23.58 -26.73
C ALA A 559 3.73 -22.46 -27.10
N ARG A 560 3.21 -21.32 -27.55
CA ARG A 560 3.90 -20.04 -27.75
C ARG A 560 2.99 -18.89 -27.32
N GLY A 561 3.57 -17.81 -26.83
CA GLY A 561 2.83 -16.67 -26.29
C GLY A 561 2.34 -16.89 -24.87
N ALA A 562 1.77 -15.84 -24.29
CA ALA A 562 1.13 -15.88 -22.99
C ALA A 562 -0.25 -16.55 -23.05
N SER A 563 -0.62 -17.17 -21.94
CA SER A 563 -1.97 -17.64 -21.62
C SER A 563 -2.63 -16.61 -20.71
N MET A 564 -3.54 -15.84 -21.30
CA MET A 564 -4.27 -14.77 -20.62
C MET A 564 -5.76 -15.11 -20.49
N PRO A 565 -6.46 -14.59 -19.47
CA PRO A 565 -7.88 -14.91 -19.25
C PRO A 565 -8.81 -14.27 -20.28
N TYR A 566 -8.34 -13.30 -21.07
CA TYR A 566 -9.12 -12.62 -22.09
C TYR A 566 -9.05 -13.32 -23.45
N THR A 567 -10.09 -13.05 -24.25
CA THR A 567 -10.15 -13.38 -25.68
C THR A 567 -10.29 -12.11 -26.49
N ARG A 568 -9.59 -12.02 -27.64
CA ARG A 568 -9.64 -10.85 -28.53
C ARG A 568 -10.78 -10.98 -29.54
N TYR A 569 -11.46 -9.87 -29.78
CA TYR A 569 -12.47 -9.62 -30.80
C TYR A 569 -11.94 -8.51 -31.69
N ASP A 570 -11.34 -8.89 -32.82
CA ASP A 570 -10.51 -8.00 -33.63
C ASP A 570 -11.31 -7.29 -34.72
N THR A 571 -10.66 -6.39 -35.46
CA THR A 571 -11.24 -5.54 -36.50
C THR A 571 -12.09 -6.30 -37.51
N ASP A 572 -11.58 -7.41 -38.04
CA ASP A 572 -12.25 -8.17 -39.09
C ASP A 572 -13.40 -9.06 -38.56
N ASP A 573 -13.49 -9.27 -37.24
CA ASP A 573 -14.62 -9.97 -36.59
C ASP A 573 -15.87 -9.07 -36.47
N ALA A 574 -15.71 -7.75 -36.59
CA ALA A 574 -16.78 -6.81 -36.30
C ALA A 574 -17.72 -6.61 -37.50
N THR A 575 -19.02 -6.56 -37.22
CA THR A 575 -19.99 -5.92 -38.12
C THR A 575 -19.93 -4.40 -37.93
N ARG A 576 -19.67 -3.68 -39.03
CA ARG A 576 -19.63 -2.22 -39.07
C ARG A 576 -20.97 -1.66 -39.50
N GLY A 577 -21.35 -0.49 -39.00
CA GLY A 577 -22.54 0.22 -39.49
C GLY A 577 -22.52 1.71 -39.21
N GLY A 578 -23.59 2.40 -39.65
CA GLY A 578 -23.58 3.85 -39.77
C GLY A 578 -22.57 4.29 -40.83
N SER A 579 -21.72 5.26 -40.51
CA SER A 579 -20.61 5.71 -41.35
C SER A 579 -19.26 5.11 -40.94
N ALA A 580 -19.25 4.05 -40.11
CA ALA A 580 -18.01 3.39 -39.72
C ALA A 580 -17.25 2.85 -40.93
N ALA A 581 -15.94 3.06 -40.96
CA ALA A 581 -15.09 2.73 -42.10
C ALA A 581 -13.88 1.91 -41.66
N LEU A 582 -13.55 0.88 -42.43
CA LEU A 582 -12.29 0.16 -42.26
C LEU A 582 -11.12 1.05 -42.73
N LYS A 583 -10.10 1.19 -41.89
CA LYS A 583 -8.82 1.83 -42.22
C LYS A 583 -7.74 0.75 -42.20
N SER A 584 -6.79 0.81 -43.14
CA SER A 584 -5.74 -0.20 -43.26
C SER A 584 -4.43 0.38 -43.79
N ALA A 585 -3.29 -0.16 -43.33
CA ALA A 585 -1.96 0.15 -43.83
C ALA A 585 -1.22 -1.15 -44.25
N PRO A 586 -1.65 -1.83 -45.33
CA PRO A 586 -1.11 -3.13 -45.73
C PRO A 586 0.38 -3.09 -46.13
N THR A 587 0.90 -1.91 -46.46
CA THR A 587 2.32 -1.66 -46.77
C THR A 587 3.10 -1.09 -45.59
N PHE A 588 2.52 -1.12 -44.37
CA PHE A 588 3.16 -0.67 -43.13
C PHE A 588 3.60 0.82 -43.14
N ASP A 589 2.95 1.65 -43.96
CA ASP A 589 3.28 3.07 -44.05
C ASP A 589 2.98 3.79 -42.73
N GLN A 590 4.05 4.18 -42.03
CA GLN A 590 4.00 4.85 -40.73
C GLN A 590 3.36 6.24 -40.76
N ALA A 591 3.07 6.82 -41.94
CA ALA A 591 2.26 8.02 -42.04
C ALA A 591 0.77 7.77 -41.74
N LEU A 592 0.30 6.53 -41.93
CA LEU A 592 -1.08 6.12 -41.68
C LEU A 592 -1.24 5.63 -40.24
N THR A 593 -2.26 6.10 -39.52
CA THR A 593 -2.59 5.58 -38.18
C THR A 593 -2.74 4.06 -38.16
N ALA A 594 -3.30 3.49 -39.24
CA ALA A 594 -3.51 2.05 -39.34
C ALA A 594 -2.21 1.23 -39.31
N SER A 595 -1.01 1.83 -39.47
CA SER A 595 0.25 1.08 -39.32
C SER A 595 0.50 0.57 -37.89
N GLU A 596 -0.18 1.14 -36.90
CA GLU A 596 -0.04 0.78 -35.48
C GLU A 596 -1.22 -0.03 -34.93
N ALA A 597 -2.26 -0.25 -35.74
CA ALA A 597 -3.37 -1.12 -35.38
C ALA A 597 -2.96 -2.60 -35.48
N SER A 598 -3.57 -3.50 -34.72
CA SER A 598 -3.31 -4.94 -34.91
C SER A 598 -3.71 -5.40 -36.31
N GLY A 599 -2.89 -6.23 -36.93
CA GLY A 599 -3.04 -6.60 -38.34
C GLY A 599 -3.00 -5.42 -39.30
N GLN A 600 -2.49 -4.26 -38.86
CA GLN A 600 -2.46 -2.99 -39.57
C GLN A 600 -3.84 -2.49 -40.03
N ARG A 601 -4.91 -2.80 -39.27
CA ARG A 601 -6.31 -2.51 -39.63
C ARG A 601 -7.11 -2.10 -38.39
N TYR A 602 -7.97 -1.10 -38.52
CA TYR A 602 -8.92 -0.71 -37.46
C TYR A 602 -10.22 -0.15 -38.04
N ILE A 603 -11.23 0.04 -37.20
CA ILE A 603 -12.53 0.60 -37.58
C ILE A 603 -12.61 2.05 -37.13
N ALA A 604 -12.59 2.98 -38.08
CA ALA A 604 -12.87 4.39 -37.83
C ALA A 604 -14.38 4.63 -37.60
N LEU A 605 -14.69 5.47 -36.63
CA LEU A 605 -16.02 5.93 -36.23
C LEU A 605 -16.09 7.47 -36.42
N PRO A 606 -16.27 7.96 -37.66
CA PRO A 606 -16.09 9.38 -37.99
C PRO A 606 -17.25 10.28 -37.57
N SER A 607 -18.45 9.73 -37.38
CA SER A 607 -19.66 10.53 -37.12
C SER A 607 -20.61 9.83 -36.16
N ASN A 608 -21.55 10.60 -35.57
CA ASN A 608 -22.61 10.06 -34.75
C ASN A 608 -23.35 8.90 -35.46
N GLY A 609 -23.61 7.83 -34.72
CA GLY A 609 -24.23 6.59 -35.23
C GLY A 609 -23.24 5.61 -35.87
N SER A 610 -21.97 5.97 -36.07
CA SER A 610 -20.94 5.01 -36.52
C SER A 610 -20.65 3.99 -35.43
N TYR A 611 -20.59 2.70 -35.78
CA TYR A 611 -20.32 1.64 -34.81
C TYR A 611 -19.52 0.45 -35.36
N ALA A 612 -18.89 -0.26 -34.42
CA ALA A 612 -18.35 -1.61 -34.57
C ALA A 612 -19.06 -2.54 -33.58
N GLN A 613 -19.55 -3.69 -34.06
CA GLN A 613 -20.31 -4.66 -33.26
C GLN A 613 -19.74 -6.07 -33.40
N TRP A 614 -19.54 -6.73 -32.26
CA TRP A 614 -19.10 -8.12 -32.18
C TRP A 614 -20.17 -8.99 -31.54
N THR A 615 -20.14 -10.28 -31.86
CA THR A 615 -20.94 -11.32 -31.19
C THR A 615 -20.01 -12.18 -30.36
N VAL A 616 -20.32 -12.33 -29.07
CA VAL A 616 -19.51 -13.13 -28.13
C VAL A 616 -19.53 -14.59 -28.56
N ARG A 617 -18.34 -15.19 -28.72
CA ARG A 617 -18.19 -16.55 -29.24
C ARG A 617 -18.60 -17.61 -28.19
N GLN A 618 -18.84 -18.83 -28.65
CA GLN A 618 -19.17 -19.95 -27.76
C GLN A 618 -18.03 -20.24 -26.78
N GLY A 619 -18.36 -20.35 -25.48
CA GLY A 619 -17.38 -20.58 -24.41
C GLY A 619 -16.61 -19.33 -23.95
N GLU A 620 -16.87 -18.17 -24.56
CA GLU A 620 -16.25 -16.89 -24.21
C GLU A 620 -17.26 -15.95 -23.51
N GLY A 621 -16.77 -14.78 -23.08
CA GLY A 621 -17.56 -13.75 -22.41
C GLY A 621 -16.94 -13.29 -21.09
N GLY A 622 -17.73 -12.57 -20.29
CA GLY A 622 -17.28 -11.98 -19.04
C GLY A 622 -17.67 -10.51 -18.89
N ALA A 623 -17.33 -9.94 -17.75
CA ALA A 623 -17.68 -8.56 -17.40
C ALA A 623 -16.55 -7.56 -17.65
N GLY A 624 -15.30 -8.02 -17.75
CA GLY A 624 -14.15 -7.17 -17.97
C GLY A 624 -13.95 -6.95 -19.47
N VAL A 625 -13.90 -5.69 -19.89
CA VAL A 625 -13.68 -5.32 -21.29
C VAL A 625 -12.52 -4.34 -21.35
N THR A 626 -11.54 -4.64 -22.20
CA THR A 626 -10.47 -3.71 -22.60
C THR A 626 -10.71 -3.33 -24.06
N MET A 627 -10.58 -2.06 -24.39
CA MET A 627 -10.69 -1.57 -25.76
C MET A 627 -9.38 -0.88 -26.14
N ARG A 628 -8.76 -1.34 -27.22
CA ARG A 628 -7.68 -0.59 -27.87
C ARG A 628 -8.27 0.37 -28.89
N PHE A 629 -7.95 1.65 -28.77
CA PHE A 629 -8.58 2.73 -29.51
C PHE A 629 -7.57 3.79 -29.94
N THR A 630 -7.98 4.67 -30.84
CA THR A 630 -7.25 5.89 -31.19
C THR A 630 -8.22 7.06 -31.27
N MET A 631 -7.74 8.26 -30.95
CA MET A 631 -8.44 9.52 -31.15
C MET A 631 -7.40 10.64 -31.39
N PRO A 632 -7.77 11.78 -32.01
CA PRO A 632 -6.82 12.82 -32.37
C PRO A 632 -6.15 13.43 -31.14
N ASP A 633 -4.89 13.82 -31.29
CA ASP A 633 -4.24 14.72 -30.34
C ASP A 633 -4.71 16.16 -30.52
N SER A 634 -4.55 16.94 -29.45
CA SER A 634 -4.62 18.38 -29.40
C SER A 634 -3.43 19.05 -30.10
N THR A 635 -3.59 20.31 -30.51
CA THR A 635 -2.52 21.06 -31.20
C THR A 635 -1.31 21.37 -30.31
N ASP A 636 -1.49 21.41 -28.99
CA ASP A 636 -0.45 21.65 -27.99
C ASP A 636 0.13 20.36 -27.39
N GLY A 637 -0.35 19.19 -27.83
CA GLY A 637 0.10 17.88 -27.36
C GLY A 637 -0.50 17.43 -26.03
N MET A 638 -1.37 18.21 -25.39
CA MET A 638 -1.95 17.88 -24.09
C MET A 638 -3.07 16.83 -24.13
N GLY A 639 -3.32 16.24 -25.30
CA GLY A 639 -4.42 15.33 -25.55
C GLY A 639 -5.79 16.00 -25.62
N LEU A 640 -6.76 15.25 -26.16
CA LEU A 640 -8.17 15.59 -26.14
C LEU A 640 -8.94 14.59 -25.29
N ASN A 641 -10.03 15.03 -24.68
CA ASN A 641 -10.96 14.16 -23.95
C ASN A 641 -12.22 13.92 -24.79
N GLY A 642 -12.76 12.71 -24.69
CA GLY A 642 -13.83 12.22 -25.52
C GLY A 642 -14.59 11.06 -24.86
N ALA A 643 -15.49 10.42 -25.61
CA ALA A 643 -16.18 9.22 -25.13
C ALA A 643 -16.79 8.39 -26.25
N LEU A 644 -16.86 7.07 -26.05
CA LEU A 644 -17.64 6.15 -26.87
C LEU A 644 -18.71 5.45 -26.04
N ASP A 645 -19.86 5.18 -26.65
CA ASP A 645 -20.94 4.44 -26.02
C ASP A 645 -20.77 2.93 -26.25
N VAL A 646 -21.10 2.15 -25.22
CA VAL A 646 -21.16 0.70 -25.25
C VAL A 646 -22.62 0.28 -25.21
N TYR A 647 -23.03 -0.55 -26.16
CA TYR A 647 -24.33 -1.19 -26.22
C TYR A 647 -24.18 -2.70 -26.06
N VAL A 648 -25.09 -3.31 -25.30
CA VAL A 648 -25.22 -4.78 -25.19
C VAL A 648 -26.61 -5.17 -25.69
N ASN A 649 -26.67 -6.06 -26.68
CA ASN A 649 -27.93 -6.51 -27.30
C ASN A 649 -28.83 -5.34 -27.74
N GLY A 650 -28.20 -4.32 -28.34
CA GLY A 650 -28.89 -3.12 -28.85
C GLY A 650 -29.27 -2.08 -27.79
N THR A 651 -29.09 -2.37 -26.49
CA THR A 651 -29.39 -1.44 -25.38
C THR A 651 -28.12 -0.77 -24.89
N LYS A 652 -28.13 0.56 -24.69
CA LYS A 652 -26.97 1.29 -24.15
C LYS A 652 -26.67 0.82 -22.73
N ALA A 653 -25.46 0.31 -22.51
CA ALA A 653 -25.00 -0.20 -21.22
C ALA A 653 -24.09 0.80 -20.51
N LYS A 654 -23.23 1.53 -21.23
CA LYS A 654 -22.25 2.45 -20.63
C LYS A 654 -21.83 3.54 -21.62
N THR A 655 -21.34 4.66 -21.10
CA THR A 655 -20.49 5.61 -21.85
C THR A 655 -19.09 5.53 -21.25
N VAL A 656 -18.09 5.29 -22.07
CA VAL A 656 -16.69 5.11 -21.66
C VAL A 656 -15.93 6.39 -22.00
N PRO A 657 -15.42 7.13 -21.00
CA PRO A 657 -14.52 8.26 -21.24
C PRO A 657 -13.23 7.79 -21.89
N LEU A 658 -12.73 8.58 -22.84
CA LEU A 658 -11.49 8.36 -23.56
C LEU A 658 -10.64 9.62 -23.49
N THR A 659 -9.33 9.45 -23.52
CA THR A 659 -8.40 10.56 -23.61
C THR A 659 -7.24 10.19 -24.51
N SER A 660 -6.66 11.18 -25.20
CA SER A 660 -5.38 11.04 -25.88
C SER A 660 -4.22 11.67 -25.12
N TYR A 661 -4.38 11.90 -23.81
CA TYR A 661 -3.36 12.54 -22.96
C TYR A 661 -2.07 11.72 -22.87
N TYR A 662 -2.18 10.39 -22.81
CA TYR A 662 -1.05 9.49 -22.59
C TYR A 662 -0.30 9.14 -23.87
N ASN A 663 -1.05 9.01 -24.96
CA ASN A 663 -0.54 8.55 -26.25
C ASN A 663 -0.15 9.75 -27.13
N TRP A 664 0.39 9.48 -28.33
CA TRP A 664 1.06 10.42 -29.22
C TRP A 664 2.46 10.85 -28.79
N GLN A 665 3.46 10.41 -29.57
CA GLN A 665 4.85 10.86 -29.48
C GLN A 665 5.36 11.21 -30.88
N TYR A 666 6.14 12.27 -31.01
CA TYR A 666 6.47 12.86 -32.31
C TYR A 666 7.97 12.83 -32.62
N PHE A 667 8.35 12.38 -33.81
CA PHE A 667 9.75 12.11 -34.15
C PHE A 667 10.23 12.92 -35.35
N SER A 668 11.20 13.79 -35.14
CA SER A 668 12.08 14.35 -36.19
C SER A 668 13.52 13.80 -36.09
N SER A 669 13.81 13.03 -35.04
CA SER A 669 15.08 12.40 -34.71
C SER A 669 14.82 11.05 -34.01
N ASP A 670 15.82 10.48 -33.35
CA ASP A 670 15.67 9.31 -32.48
C ASP A 670 15.18 9.63 -31.05
N HIS A 671 14.97 10.92 -30.73
CA HIS A 671 14.32 11.37 -29.52
C HIS A 671 12.88 11.81 -29.82
N PRO A 672 11.89 11.43 -28.99
CA PRO A 672 10.53 11.91 -29.14
C PRO A 672 10.41 13.36 -28.66
N GLY A 673 9.54 14.11 -29.32
CA GLY A 673 8.94 15.33 -28.80
C GLY A 673 7.48 15.12 -28.46
N ASP A 674 6.99 15.93 -27.53
CA ASP A 674 5.66 15.76 -26.93
C ASP A 674 4.58 16.65 -27.57
N THR A 675 4.83 17.25 -28.72
CA THR A 675 3.81 18.08 -29.41
C THR A 675 3.79 17.78 -30.89
N PRO A 676 2.65 17.99 -31.58
CA PRO A 676 2.54 17.75 -33.03
C PRO A 676 3.59 18.46 -33.88
N SER A 677 4.11 19.61 -33.40
CA SER A 677 5.14 20.37 -34.10
C SER A 677 6.52 19.69 -34.12
N ALA A 678 6.76 18.68 -33.28
CA ALA A 678 8.07 18.05 -33.12
C ALA A 678 8.38 16.94 -34.15
N GLY A 679 7.42 16.52 -35.00
CA GLY A 679 7.70 15.58 -36.08
C GLY A 679 6.56 14.66 -36.43
N ARG A 680 6.89 13.47 -36.98
CA ARG A 680 5.87 12.48 -37.36
C ARG A 680 5.34 11.74 -36.12
N PRO A 681 4.04 11.40 -36.05
CA PRO A 681 3.49 10.70 -34.90
C PRO A 681 3.80 9.21 -34.89
N LEU A 682 3.99 8.67 -33.69
CA LEU A 682 3.88 7.26 -33.28
C LEU A 682 3.07 7.21 -31.96
N PHE A 683 2.88 6.02 -31.41
CA PHE A 683 2.06 5.78 -30.21
C PHE A 683 0.63 6.30 -30.42
N ARG A 684 0.03 6.04 -31.59
CA ARG A 684 -1.27 6.62 -31.96
C ARG A 684 -2.46 5.91 -31.33
N PHE A 685 -2.26 4.70 -30.81
CA PHE A 685 -3.28 3.92 -30.12
C PHE A 685 -3.00 3.88 -28.63
N ASP A 686 -4.08 3.73 -27.87
CA ASP A 686 -4.07 3.54 -26.42
C ASP A 686 -5.12 2.50 -26.01
N GLU A 687 -5.14 2.11 -24.73
CA GLU A 687 -6.15 1.21 -24.18
C GLU A 687 -6.93 1.85 -23.03
N VAL A 688 -8.21 1.49 -22.92
CA VAL A 688 -9.02 1.71 -21.71
C VAL A 688 -9.70 0.41 -21.31
N HIS A 689 -10.00 0.26 -20.03
CA HIS A 689 -10.73 -0.91 -19.53
C HIS A 689 -11.88 -0.52 -18.60
N TRP A 690 -12.94 -1.33 -18.60
CA TRP A 690 -14.09 -1.13 -17.72
C TRP A 690 -14.76 -2.45 -17.37
N LYS A 691 -15.55 -2.43 -16.30
CA LYS A 691 -16.42 -3.52 -15.89
C LYS A 691 -17.86 -3.24 -16.33
N LEU A 692 -18.50 -4.23 -16.95
CA LEU A 692 -19.95 -4.28 -17.14
C LEU A 692 -20.61 -4.82 -15.87
N ASP A 693 -21.80 -4.32 -15.54
CA ASP A 693 -22.53 -4.75 -14.34
C ASP A 693 -23.02 -6.20 -14.46
N THR A 694 -23.26 -6.66 -15.69
CA THR A 694 -23.63 -8.04 -16.00
C THR A 694 -22.60 -8.63 -16.97
N PRO A 695 -22.04 -9.82 -16.69
CA PRO A 695 -21.14 -10.50 -17.61
C PRO A 695 -21.81 -10.81 -18.95
N LEU A 696 -21.11 -10.52 -20.04
CA LEU A 696 -21.47 -10.96 -21.39
C LEU A 696 -21.43 -12.49 -21.47
N LYS A 697 -22.37 -13.06 -22.20
CA LYS A 697 -22.48 -14.50 -22.47
C LYS A 697 -22.32 -14.78 -23.95
N ALA A 698 -21.97 -16.01 -24.29
CA ALA A 698 -21.98 -16.48 -25.68
C ALA A 698 -23.30 -16.13 -26.39
N GLY A 699 -23.19 -15.51 -27.58
CA GLY A 699 -24.32 -15.04 -28.38
C GLY A 699 -24.76 -13.61 -28.08
N ASP A 700 -24.35 -13.00 -26.96
CA ASP A 700 -24.58 -11.57 -26.74
C ASP A 700 -23.83 -10.75 -27.80
N THR A 701 -24.40 -9.61 -28.17
CA THR A 701 -23.74 -8.63 -29.02
C THR A 701 -23.24 -7.46 -28.19
N ILE A 702 -21.97 -7.09 -28.37
CA ILE A 702 -21.38 -5.88 -27.81
C ILE A 702 -21.05 -4.92 -28.96
N ARG A 703 -21.48 -3.66 -28.84
CA ARG A 703 -21.29 -2.64 -29.86
C ARG A 703 -20.67 -1.39 -29.27
N ILE A 704 -19.58 -0.94 -29.86
CA ILE A 704 -18.96 0.35 -29.59
C ILE A 704 -19.46 1.36 -30.61
N GLN A 705 -20.02 2.47 -30.15
CA GLN A 705 -20.70 3.44 -31.01
C GLN A 705 -20.40 4.88 -30.62
N LYS A 706 -20.11 5.72 -31.61
CA LYS A 706 -20.00 7.17 -31.42
C LYS A 706 -21.40 7.79 -31.39
N ASN A 707 -21.79 8.43 -30.28
CA ASN A 707 -23.05 9.21 -30.19
C ASN A 707 -22.93 10.46 -29.30
N ASN A 708 -21.73 10.83 -28.88
CA ASN A 708 -21.52 11.88 -27.89
C ASN A 708 -21.65 13.30 -28.49
N GLY A 709 -21.82 13.44 -29.80
CA GLY A 709 -22.03 14.73 -30.47
C GLY A 709 -20.80 15.61 -30.63
N ASP A 710 -19.60 15.13 -30.24
CA ASP A 710 -18.36 15.84 -30.53
C ASP A 710 -17.94 15.70 -32.01
N ASN A 711 -16.96 16.50 -32.41
CA ASN A 711 -16.41 16.52 -33.77
C ASN A 711 -15.18 15.62 -33.95
N LEU A 712 -14.90 14.71 -33.02
CA LEU A 712 -13.73 13.83 -33.06
C LEU A 712 -14.05 12.55 -33.85
N GLU A 713 -13.14 12.15 -34.75
CA GLU A 713 -13.12 10.79 -35.32
C GLU A 713 -12.41 9.87 -34.32
N TYR A 714 -13.05 8.76 -33.96
CA TYR A 714 -12.44 7.72 -33.12
C TYR A 714 -12.05 6.54 -33.99
N GLY A 715 -11.07 5.75 -33.55
CA GLY A 715 -10.78 4.43 -34.11
C GLY A 715 -10.88 3.37 -33.04
N VAL A 716 -11.48 2.22 -33.38
CA VAL A 716 -11.52 1.03 -32.54
C VAL A 716 -10.74 -0.07 -33.25
N ASP A 717 -9.71 -0.58 -32.58
CA ASP A 717 -8.88 -1.67 -33.08
C ASP A 717 -9.52 -3.02 -32.71
N PHE A 718 -9.57 -3.32 -31.41
CA PHE A 718 -10.17 -4.56 -30.90
C PHE A 718 -10.76 -4.38 -29.50
N LEU A 719 -11.54 -5.38 -29.10
CA LEU A 719 -11.92 -5.62 -27.71
C LEU A 719 -11.22 -6.87 -27.16
N GLU A 720 -10.74 -6.82 -25.92
CA GLU A 720 -10.38 -8.00 -25.13
C GLU A 720 -11.42 -8.18 -24.03
N ILE A 721 -12.08 -9.34 -24.00
CA ILE A 721 -13.19 -9.63 -23.06
C ILE A 721 -12.81 -10.81 -22.17
N GLU A 722 -13.02 -10.66 -20.86
CA GLU A 722 -12.69 -11.68 -19.86
C GLU A 722 -13.65 -11.75 -18.67
N PRO A 723 -13.73 -12.92 -17.99
CA PRO A 723 -14.27 -13.01 -16.65
C PRO A 723 -13.45 -12.17 -15.67
N VAL A 724 -14.11 -11.31 -14.90
CA VAL A 724 -13.47 -10.55 -13.82
C VAL A 724 -13.22 -11.50 -12.65
N GLN A 725 -11.99 -11.55 -12.17
CA GLN A 725 -11.60 -12.36 -11.01
C GLN A 725 -12.40 -11.93 -9.78
N ALA A 726 -12.67 -12.85 -8.85
CA ALA A 726 -13.24 -12.48 -7.56
C ALA A 726 -12.28 -11.56 -6.80
N VAL A 727 -12.84 -10.67 -5.97
CA VAL A 727 -12.06 -9.82 -5.06
C VAL A 727 -11.23 -10.72 -4.15
N ILE A 728 -9.92 -10.51 -4.12
CA ILE A 728 -9.02 -11.21 -3.20
C ILE A 728 -9.23 -10.59 -1.82
N PRO A 729 -9.69 -11.35 -0.79
CA PRO A 729 -9.94 -10.79 0.52
C PRO A 729 -8.63 -10.43 1.24
N ARG A 730 -8.72 -9.50 2.19
CA ARG A 730 -7.62 -9.15 3.11
C ARG A 730 -7.04 -10.43 3.73
N PRO A 731 -5.74 -10.72 3.56
CA PRO A 731 -5.12 -11.87 4.20
C PRO A 731 -5.21 -11.79 5.72
N ALA A 732 -5.38 -12.93 6.40
CA ALA A 732 -5.32 -12.98 7.86
C ALA A 732 -3.96 -12.47 8.37
N ASN A 733 -3.96 -11.76 9.50
CA ASN A 733 -2.75 -11.19 10.11
C ASN A 733 -1.96 -10.24 9.16
N SER A 734 -2.66 -9.49 8.32
CA SER A 734 -2.10 -8.42 7.47
C SER A 734 -2.32 -7.03 8.06
N VAL A 735 -1.63 -6.03 7.54
CA VAL A 735 -1.97 -4.61 7.68
C VAL A 735 -2.55 -4.09 6.37
N SER A 736 -3.51 -3.17 6.42
CA SER A 736 -4.10 -2.55 5.23
C SER A 736 -3.72 -1.08 5.15
N VAL A 737 -3.57 -0.53 3.95
CA VAL A 737 -3.39 0.94 3.77
C VAL A 737 -4.52 1.76 4.40
N THR A 738 -5.73 1.19 4.45
CA THR A 738 -6.90 1.81 5.10
C THR A 738 -6.79 1.88 6.62
N ASP A 739 -5.97 1.02 7.24
CA ASP A 739 -5.70 1.09 8.69
C ASP A 739 -4.93 2.36 9.05
N PHE A 740 -4.30 2.99 8.05
CA PHE A 740 -3.47 4.20 8.17
C PHE A 740 -4.11 5.43 7.49
N GLY A 741 -5.40 5.36 7.17
CA GLY A 741 -6.17 6.50 6.68
C GLY A 741 -6.26 6.67 5.16
N ALA A 742 -5.77 5.70 4.36
CA ALA A 742 -6.05 5.69 2.92
C ALA A 742 -7.55 5.47 2.68
N ILE A 743 -8.16 6.21 1.76
CA ILE A 743 -9.60 6.14 1.46
C ILE A 743 -9.77 5.96 -0.04
N ALA A 744 -10.24 4.78 -0.43
CA ALA A 744 -10.45 4.49 -1.84
C ALA A 744 -11.57 5.36 -2.46
N ASN A 745 -11.38 5.75 -3.71
CA ASN A 745 -12.36 6.41 -4.58
C ASN A 745 -12.79 7.84 -4.14
N ASP A 746 -12.06 8.51 -3.25
CA ASP A 746 -12.40 9.87 -2.82
C ASP A 746 -11.66 11.00 -3.57
N GLY A 747 -10.71 10.62 -4.44
CA GLY A 747 -9.93 11.54 -5.25
C GLY A 747 -8.79 12.25 -4.52
N LYS A 748 -8.51 11.89 -3.25
CA LYS A 748 -7.46 12.51 -2.45
C LYS A 748 -6.20 11.65 -2.41
N ASP A 749 -5.11 12.30 -2.01
CA ASP A 749 -3.80 11.67 -1.89
C ASP A 749 -3.75 10.66 -0.71
N ASP A 750 -3.29 9.45 -1.00
CA ASP A 750 -3.14 8.34 -0.07
C ASP A 750 -1.67 8.00 0.25
N LEU A 751 -0.70 8.74 -0.31
CA LEU A 751 0.71 8.36 -0.25
C LEU A 751 1.24 8.28 1.18
N ALA A 752 0.87 9.22 2.04
CA ALA A 752 1.26 9.19 3.45
C ALA A 752 0.78 7.92 4.18
N ALA A 753 -0.46 7.48 3.88
CA ALA A 753 -1.01 6.26 4.45
C ALA A 753 -0.31 5.01 3.91
N PHE A 754 0.03 5.00 2.61
CA PHE A 754 0.81 3.92 1.99
C PHE A 754 2.20 3.80 2.61
N GLU A 755 2.89 4.92 2.83
CA GLU A 755 4.21 4.94 3.48
C GLU A 755 4.13 4.44 4.93
N ALA A 756 3.14 4.89 5.71
CA ALA A 756 2.91 4.42 7.07
C ALA A 756 2.58 2.91 7.13
N ALA A 757 1.77 2.43 6.19
CA ALA A 757 1.41 1.02 6.10
C ALA A 757 2.62 0.13 5.75
N VAL A 758 3.52 0.60 4.88
CA VAL A 758 4.80 -0.10 4.60
C VAL A 758 5.65 -0.19 5.86
N GLN A 759 5.81 0.92 6.60
CA GLN A 759 6.59 0.93 7.84
C GLN A 759 6.03 -0.08 8.85
N SER A 760 4.71 -0.14 8.99
CA SER A 760 4.06 -1.11 9.87
C SER A 760 4.19 -2.55 9.37
N ALA A 761 4.05 -2.80 8.07
CA ALA A 761 4.19 -4.13 7.49
C ALA A 761 5.62 -4.68 7.73
N VAL A 762 6.63 -3.84 7.49
CA VAL A 762 8.04 -4.19 7.68
C VAL A 762 8.38 -4.43 9.16
N SER A 763 7.95 -3.56 10.06
CA SER A 763 8.27 -3.68 11.50
C SER A 763 7.60 -4.88 12.16
N THR A 764 6.43 -5.28 11.67
CA THR A 764 5.65 -6.42 12.21
C THR A 764 5.85 -7.72 11.42
N GLY A 765 6.57 -7.68 10.29
CA GLY A 765 6.74 -8.81 9.40
C GLY A 765 5.43 -9.30 8.76
N LYS A 766 4.43 -8.41 8.63
CA LYS A 766 3.11 -8.73 8.09
C LYS A 766 3.00 -8.41 6.60
N THR A 767 2.05 -9.06 5.93
CA THR A 767 1.64 -8.68 4.56
C THR A 767 0.99 -7.30 4.58
N LEU A 768 1.35 -6.45 3.61
CA LEU A 768 0.64 -5.23 3.29
C LEU A 768 -0.48 -5.54 2.28
N TYR A 769 -1.72 -5.21 2.64
CA TYR A 769 -2.90 -5.37 1.81
C TYR A 769 -3.37 -4.02 1.28
N ILE A 770 -3.77 -3.99 0.01
CA ILE A 770 -4.43 -2.83 -0.62
C ILE A 770 -5.82 -3.29 -1.08
N PRO A 771 -6.91 -2.78 -0.49
CA PRO A 771 -8.25 -3.25 -0.81
C PRO A 771 -8.72 -2.80 -2.20
N GLU A 772 -9.96 -3.17 -2.54
CA GLU A 772 -10.60 -2.69 -3.77
C GLU A 772 -10.81 -1.17 -3.75
N GLY A 773 -10.78 -0.58 -4.95
CA GLY A 773 -10.97 0.83 -5.22
C GLY A 773 -9.72 1.52 -5.76
N THR A 774 -9.86 2.81 -6.05
CA THR A 774 -8.80 3.65 -6.61
C THR A 774 -8.16 4.50 -5.52
N PHE A 775 -6.84 4.39 -5.38
CA PHE A 775 -6.03 5.18 -4.47
C PHE A 775 -5.14 6.14 -5.27
N HIS A 776 -5.06 7.40 -4.86
CA HIS A 776 -4.27 8.40 -5.60
C HIS A 776 -2.94 8.66 -4.90
N LEU A 777 -1.84 8.55 -5.64
CA LEU A 777 -0.50 8.84 -5.12
C LEU A 777 0.07 10.06 -5.86
N GLY A 778 0.24 11.18 -5.15
CA GLY A 778 0.72 12.45 -5.70
C GLY A 778 2.24 12.54 -5.87
N ASN A 779 2.96 11.47 -5.55
CA ASN A 779 4.39 11.34 -5.82
C ASN A 779 4.81 9.87 -6.01
N MET A 780 6.10 9.65 -6.27
CA MET A 780 6.73 8.34 -6.30
C MET A 780 6.59 7.64 -4.95
N TRP A 781 6.09 6.41 -4.95
CA TRP A 781 6.03 5.60 -3.75
C TRP A 781 7.38 4.91 -3.53
N LYS A 782 8.10 5.37 -2.50
CA LYS A 782 9.42 4.86 -2.15
C LYS A 782 9.29 3.81 -1.06
N ILE A 783 9.60 2.56 -1.40
CA ILE A 783 9.51 1.42 -0.49
C ILE A 783 10.90 1.09 0.03
N GLY A 784 11.23 1.67 1.19
CA GLY A 784 12.56 1.64 1.79
C GLY A 784 13.47 2.76 1.26
N THR A 785 14.71 2.79 1.74
CA THR A 785 15.73 3.77 1.30
C THR A 785 17.06 3.06 1.00
N PRO A 786 17.97 3.65 0.21
CA PRO A 786 19.30 3.05 -0.03
C PRO A 786 20.08 2.76 1.25
N THR A 787 19.94 3.61 2.28
CA THR A 787 20.63 3.43 3.57
C THR A 787 19.89 2.52 4.55
N ASN A 788 18.60 2.26 4.32
CA ASN A 788 17.77 1.38 5.15
C ASN A 788 16.90 0.51 4.24
N MET A 789 17.54 -0.49 3.64
CA MET A 789 16.89 -1.41 2.71
C MET A 789 16.03 -2.43 3.46
N ILE A 790 14.85 -2.70 2.90
CA ILE A 790 13.91 -3.67 3.45
C ILE A 790 14.43 -5.09 3.17
N ASN A 791 14.39 -5.97 4.17
CA ASN A 791 14.78 -7.36 3.98
C ASN A 791 13.70 -8.10 3.18
N ASN A 792 12.52 -8.32 3.76
CA ASN A 792 11.41 -8.98 3.07
C ASN A 792 10.15 -8.10 3.13
N LEU A 793 9.36 -8.13 2.07
CA LEU A 793 8.06 -7.47 2.03
C LEU A 793 7.10 -8.23 1.11
N THR A 794 5.87 -8.38 1.57
CA THR A 794 4.77 -8.89 0.75
C THR A 794 3.70 -7.82 0.64
N VAL A 795 3.33 -7.46 -0.60
CA VAL A 795 2.26 -6.53 -0.94
C VAL A 795 1.26 -7.24 -1.84
N VAL A 796 -0.01 -7.21 -1.47
CA VAL A 796 -1.09 -7.85 -2.24
C VAL A 796 -2.29 -6.93 -2.36
N GLY A 797 -2.71 -6.68 -3.59
CA GLY A 797 -3.98 -6.01 -3.89
C GLY A 797 -5.15 -6.98 -3.99
N ALA A 798 -6.34 -6.43 -4.17
CA ALA A 798 -7.58 -7.18 -4.30
C ALA A 798 -7.79 -7.82 -5.71
N GLY A 799 -6.89 -7.56 -6.66
CA GLY A 799 -6.94 -8.02 -8.06
C GLY A 799 -6.79 -6.87 -9.06
N ILE A 800 -6.27 -7.15 -10.26
CA ILE A 800 -6.00 -6.12 -11.30
C ILE A 800 -7.26 -5.38 -11.80
N TRP A 801 -8.44 -5.93 -11.55
CA TRP A 801 -9.73 -5.30 -11.89
C TRP A 801 -10.39 -4.57 -10.71
N HIS A 802 -9.74 -4.58 -9.55
CA HIS A 802 -10.33 -4.13 -8.28
C HIS A 802 -9.47 -3.09 -7.57
N THR A 803 -8.16 -3.29 -7.48
CA THR A 803 -7.25 -2.34 -6.85
C THR A 803 -6.53 -1.52 -7.90
N ASN A 804 -6.79 -0.21 -7.90
CA ASN A 804 -6.18 0.74 -8.83
C ASN A 804 -5.29 1.71 -8.05
N ILE A 805 -4.02 1.79 -8.40
CA ILE A 805 -3.11 2.85 -7.95
C ILE A 805 -2.99 3.87 -9.08
N GLN A 806 -3.48 5.09 -8.85
CA GLN A 806 -3.40 6.20 -9.80
C GLN A 806 -2.34 7.20 -9.33
N PHE A 807 -1.20 7.28 -10.03
CA PHE A 807 -0.27 8.37 -9.78
C PHE A 807 -0.80 9.65 -10.42
N THR A 808 -0.84 10.76 -9.69
CA THR A 808 -1.54 11.99 -10.14
C THR A 808 -0.62 13.12 -10.58
N ASN A 809 0.69 12.97 -10.36
CA ASN A 809 1.66 14.02 -10.64
C ASN A 809 2.32 13.79 -12.00
N PRO A 810 2.26 14.75 -12.95
CA PRO A 810 2.82 14.59 -14.29
C PRO A 810 4.33 14.87 -14.36
N ASN A 811 4.93 15.41 -13.31
CA ASN A 811 6.32 15.85 -13.31
C ASN A 811 7.29 14.66 -13.31
N ALA A 812 8.52 14.90 -13.78
CA ALA A 812 9.61 13.94 -13.63
C ALA A 812 9.83 13.54 -12.15
N ALA A 813 10.29 12.32 -11.93
CA ALA A 813 10.58 11.70 -10.64
C ALA A 813 9.42 11.74 -9.63
N SER A 814 8.18 11.83 -10.11
CA SER A 814 7.01 12.11 -9.26
C SER A 814 5.91 11.04 -9.36
N GLY A 815 6.25 9.82 -9.77
CA GLY A 815 5.37 8.67 -9.61
C GLY A 815 6.05 7.37 -9.96
N GLY A 816 5.29 6.28 -9.97
CA GLY A 816 5.84 4.93 -10.00
C GLY A 816 6.35 4.48 -8.63
N ILE A 817 6.87 3.25 -8.59
CA ILE A 817 7.32 2.61 -7.35
C ILE A 817 8.84 2.38 -7.39
N SER A 818 9.56 2.97 -6.45
CA SER A 818 11.00 2.73 -6.24
C SER A 818 11.17 1.71 -5.11
N PHE A 819 11.64 0.50 -5.43
CA PHE A 819 11.95 -0.51 -4.43
C PHE A 819 13.38 -0.36 -3.89
N ARG A 820 13.54 -0.46 -2.57
CA ARG A 820 14.83 -0.58 -1.88
C ARG A 820 14.83 -1.86 -1.03
N VAL A 821 14.74 -3.00 -1.70
CA VAL A 821 14.63 -4.33 -1.09
C VAL A 821 15.90 -5.14 -1.34
N GLN A 822 16.45 -5.78 -0.30
CA GLN A 822 17.66 -6.61 -0.39
C GLN A 822 17.39 -8.13 -0.26
N GLY A 823 16.33 -8.51 0.46
CA GLY A 823 15.86 -9.89 0.55
C GLY A 823 14.71 -10.14 -0.42
N LYS A 824 13.62 -10.78 0.01
CA LYS A 824 12.53 -11.22 -0.87
C LYS A 824 11.37 -10.23 -0.91
N LEU A 825 11.07 -9.72 -2.09
CA LEU A 825 9.83 -9.00 -2.41
C LEU A 825 8.80 -9.97 -3.01
N ASP A 826 7.53 -9.84 -2.61
CA ASP A 826 6.39 -10.41 -3.34
C ASP A 826 5.34 -9.30 -3.52
N PHE A 827 5.12 -8.83 -4.75
CA PHE A 827 4.19 -7.75 -5.08
C PHE A 827 3.16 -8.24 -6.10
N SER A 828 1.85 -8.15 -5.80
CA SER A 828 0.86 -8.75 -6.69
C SER A 828 -0.54 -8.14 -6.69
N ASN A 829 -1.30 -8.47 -7.74
CA ASN A 829 -2.76 -8.29 -7.85
C ASN A 829 -3.23 -6.83 -7.86
N ILE A 830 -2.54 -5.97 -8.61
CA ILE A 830 -2.79 -4.52 -8.64
C ILE A 830 -2.73 -4.00 -10.07
N TYR A 831 -3.64 -3.08 -10.41
CA TYR A 831 -3.52 -2.21 -11.57
C TYR A 831 -2.85 -0.89 -11.18
N MET A 832 -1.98 -0.36 -12.05
CA MET A 832 -1.35 0.94 -11.87
C MET A 832 -1.40 1.77 -13.14
N ASN A 833 -1.69 3.06 -12.97
CA ASN A 833 -1.69 4.07 -14.02
C ASN A 833 -0.89 5.30 -13.60
N SER A 834 -0.37 6.03 -14.58
CA SER A 834 0.39 7.26 -14.37
C SER A 834 -0.44 8.52 -14.63
N MET A 835 0.19 9.69 -14.45
CA MET A 835 -0.20 10.96 -15.07
C MET A 835 0.89 11.47 -16.04
N LEU A 836 1.69 10.55 -16.58
CA LEU A 836 2.86 10.82 -17.40
C LEU A 836 2.51 10.81 -18.89
N ARG A 837 3.10 11.75 -19.64
CA ARG A 837 2.94 11.89 -21.10
C ARG A 837 4.23 12.20 -21.85
N SER A 838 5.36 12.15 -21.17
CA SER A 838 6.68 12.52 -21.72
C SER A 838 7.76 11.60 -21.17
N ARG A 839 8.72 11.22 -22.02
CA ARG A 839 9.96 10.55 -21.57
C ARG A 839 10.93 11.50 -20.88
N TYR A 840 10.67 12.82 -20.88
CA TYR A 840 11.54 13.85 -20.33
C TYR A 840 13.00 13.72 -20.81
N ASN A 841 13.21 13.41 -22.10
CA ASN A 841 14.54 13.13 -22.66
C ASN A 841 15.32 12.16 -21.75
N GLU A 842 14.74 10.97 -21.52
CA GLU A 842 15.31 9.90 -20.69
C GLU A 842 15.45 10.23 -19.19
N ASN A 843 15.01 11.41 -18.75
CA ASN A 843 15.10 11.87 -17.36
C ASN A 843 13.76 11.79 -16.61
N ALA A 844 12.78 11.02 -17.08
CA ALA A 844 11.47 10.95 -16.44
C ALA A 844 11.55 10.33 -15.03
N VAL A 845 12.39 9.31 -14.81
CA VAL A 845 12.51 8.56 -13.54
C VAL A 845 11.13 8.18 -13.01
N TYR A 846 10.29 7.63 -13.89
CA TYR A 846 8.87 7.44 -13.65
C TYR A 846 8.42 6.11 -14.25
N LYS A 847 9.17 5.05 -13.94
CA LYS A 847 8.83 3.68 -14.32
C LYS A 847 7.76 3.15 -13.38
N GLY A 848 6.93 2.20 -13.84
CA GLY A 848 5.96 1.53 -12.97
C GLY A 848 6.66 0.94 -11.75
N PHE A 849 7.74 0.20 -11.97
CA PHE A 849 8.62 -0.30 -10.92
C PHE A 849 10.10 -0.09 -11.27
N MET A 850 10.91 0.31 -10.30
CA MET A 850 12.34 0.59 -10.50
C MET A 850 13.21 0.29 -9.28
N ASP A 851 14.52 0.37 -9.50
CA ASP A 851 15.59 0.24 -8.50
C ASP A 851 15.90 -1.21 -8.02
N ASN A 852 15.84 -1.46 -6.71
CA ASN A 852 16.41 -2.65 -6.06
C ASN A 852 15.31 -3.64 -5.67
N PHE A 853 15.14 -4.69 -6.48
CA PHE A 853 14.08 -5.68 -6.33
C PHE A 853 14.43 -6.82 -5.36
N GLY A 854 15.69 -6.95 -4.93
CA GLY A 854 16.14 -7.99 -4.01
C GLY A 854 16.38 -9.36 -4.67
N LYS A 855 16.34 -10.42 -3.87
CA LYS A 855 16.68 -11.81 -4.27
C LYS A 855 15.49 -12.74 -4.17
N ASN A 856 15.33 -13.60 -5.18
CA ASN A 856 14.21 -14.55 -5.30
C ASN A 856 12.84 -13.88 -5.17
N SER A 857 12.79 -12.63 -5.63
CA SER A 857 11.61 -11.77 -5.56
C SER A 857 10.62 -12.10 -6.66
N LYS A 858 9.38 -11.65 -6.48
CA LYS A 858 8.29 -11.86 -7.42
C LYS A 858 7.46 -10.59 -7.58
N VAL A 859 7.16 -10.24 -8.82
CA VAL A 859 6.08 -9.31 -9.16
C VAL A 859 5.12 -10.05 -10.07
N SER A 860 3.86 -10.22 -9.67
CA SER A 860 2.93 -11.05 -10.44
C SER A 860 1.51 -10.56 -10.46
N ASN A 861 0.81 -10.86 -11.55
CA ASN A 861 -0.59 -10.46 -11.69
C ASN A 861 -0.75 -8.94 -11.50
N VAL A 862 0.11 -8.15 -12.14
CA VAL A 862 -0.03 -6.69 -12.19
C VAL A 862 -0.41 -6.25 -13.60
N TRP A 863 -1.14 -5.14 -13.68
CA TRP A 863 -1.39 -4.45 -14.95
C TRP A 863 -0.86 -3.03 -14.82
N VAL A 864 0.15 -2.67 -15.61
CA VAL A 864 0.81 -1.37 -15.56
C VAL A 864 0.82 -0.70 -16.92
N GLU A 865 0.42 0.57 -16.95
CA GLU A 865 0.36 1.36 -18.18
C GLU A 865 0.67 2.85 -17.98
N HIS A 866 1.07 3.49 -19.08
CA HIS A 866 1.40 4.92 -19.20
C HIS A 866 2.64 5.39 -18.42
N PHE A 867 3.48 4.48 -17.93
CA PHE A 867 4.73 4.87 -17.28
C PHE A 867 5.83 5.16 -18.32
N GLU A 868 6.97 5.65 -17.84
CA GLU A 868 8.17 5.75 -18.67
C GLU A 868 8.53 4.36 -19.20
N CYS A 869 8.73 3.41 -18.28
CA CYS A 869 8.83 1.98 -18.57
C CYS A 869 7.87 1.24 -17.65
N GLY A 870 7.46 0.02 -18.01
CA GLY A 870 6.80 -0.84 -17.03
C GLY A 870 7.74 -1.18 -15.86
N PHE A 871 8.93 -1.67 -16.17
CA PHE A 871 9.94 -2.09 -15.20
C PHE A 871 11.35 -1.69 -15.64
N TRP A 872 12.11 -1.08 -14.73
CA TRP A 872 13.55 -0.87 -14.88
C TRP A 872 14.29 -1.46 -13.68
N VAL A 873 14.80 -2.67 -13.83
CA VAL A 873 15.44 -3.43 -12.74
C VAL A 873 16.93 -3.14 -12.77
N GLY A 874 17.43 -2.40 -11.80
CA GLY A 874 18.85 -2.06 -11.75
C GLY A 874 19.20 -1.12 -10.61
N ASP A 875 20.36 -1.34 -10.00
CA ASP A 875 20.87 -0.49 -8.94
C ASP A 875 21.76 0.63 -9.47
N TYR A 876 21.42 1.86 -9.08
CA TYR A 876 22.23 3.05 -9.32
C TYR A 876 22.60 3.77 -8.01
N ALA A 877 22.22 3.21 -6.85
CA ALA A 877 22.40 3.85 -5.56
C ALA A 877 23.64 3.38 -4.80
N HIS A 878 24.22 2.21 -5.13
CA HIS A 878 25.39 1.66 -4.43
C HIS A 878 26.64 1.63 -5.31
N THR A 879 27.81 1.55 -4.67
CA THR A 879 29.11 1.36 -5.32
C THR A 879 30.00 0.44 -4.46
N PRO A 880 30.26 -0.81 -4.87
CA PRO A 880 29.76 -1.43 -6.10
C PRO A 880 28.23 -1.58 -6.09
N ALA A 881 27.62 -1.51 -7.27
CA ALA A 881 26.18 -1.72 -7.42
C ALA A 881 25.77 -3.13 -6.97
N ILE A 882 24.61 -3.25 -6.33
CA ILE A 882 23.98 -4.54 -5.99
C ILE A 882 23.05 -5.00 -7.11
N ILE A 883 22.66 -6.27 -7.13
CA ILE A 883 21.85 -6.84 -8.21
C ILE A 883 20.55 -7.46 -7.70
N ALA A 884 19.52 -7.41 -8.55
CA ALA A 884 18.40 -8.33 -8.44
C ALA A 884 18.82 -9.70 -9.00
N ASP A 885 18.57 -10.77 -8.24
CA ASP A 885 18.94 -12.13 -8.61
C ASP A 885 17.77 -13.09 -8.37
N GLY A 886 17.35 -13.81 -9.40
CA GLY A 886 16.19 -14.71 -9.31
C GLY A 886 14.84 -14.00 -9.26
N LEU A 887 14.73 -12.77 -9.77
CA LEU A 887 13.44 -12.06 -9.87
C LEU A 887 12.51 -12.77 -10.87
N VAL A 888 11.24 -12.93 -10.52
CA VAL A 888 10.20 -13.42 -11.45
C VAL A 888 9.12 -12.36 -11.63
N ILE A 889 8.97 -11.88 -12.87
CA ILE A 889 7.83 -11.09 -13.32
C ILE A 889 6.90 -12.04 -14.10
N GLU A 890 5.67 -12.25 -13.62
CA GLU A 890 4.77 -13.20 -14.29
C GLU A 890 3.29 -12.82 -14.32
N ASN A 891 2.54 -13.39 -15.27
CA ASN A 891 1.08 -13.26 -15.37
C ASN A 891 0.62 -11.79 -15.44
N SER A 892 1.43 -10.91 -16.04
CA SER A 892 1.26 -9.46 -15.97
C SER A 892 0.90 -8.84 -17.32
N ARG A 893 0.31 -7.65 -17.28
CA ARG A 893 0.02 -6.81 -18.46
C ARG A 893 0.87 -5.56 -18.38
N ILE A 894 1.74 -5.35 -19.35
CA ILE A 894 2.75 -4.27 -19.38
C ILE A 894 2.56 -3.53 -20.69
N ARG A 895 1.74 -2.47 -20.65
CA ARG A 895 1.16 -1.89 -21.86
C ARG A 895 1.31 -0.38 -21.93
N ASN A 896 1.32 0.17 -23.14
CA ASN A 896 1.21 1.62 -23.38
C ASN A 896 2.25 2.47 -22.61
N ASN A 897 3.46 1.95 -22.41
CA ASN A 897 4.53 2.72 -21.77
C ASN A 897 5.32 3.51 -22.82
N LEU A 898 5.87 4.65 -22.42
CA LEU A 898 6.56 5.58 -23.32
C LEU A 898 7.93 5.05 -23.81
N ALA A 899 8.49 4.06 -23.12
CA ALA A 899 9.76 3.41 -23.41
C ALA A 899 9.61 1.87 -23.22
N ASP A 900 10.63 1.22 -22.65
CA ASP A 900 10.67 -0.23 -22.47
C ASP A 900 9.47 -0.80 -21.71
N GLY A 901 9.05 -2.01 -22.05
CA GLY A 901 8.14 -2.76 -21.18
C GLY A 901 8.87 -3.21 -19.91
N VAL A 902 9.92 -4.02 -20.06
CA VAL A 902 10.82 -4.43 -18.98
C VAL A 902 12.26 -4.33 -19.44
N ASN A 903 13.12 -3.70 -18.64
CA ASN A 903 14.57 -3.75 -18.83
C ASN A 903 15.26 -4.36 -17.59
N PHE A 904 15.98 -5.46 -17.79
CA PHE A 904 16.89 -6.03 -16.81
C PHE A 904 18.28 -5.45 -17.01
N ALA A 905 18.62 -4.45 -16.20
CA ALA A 905 19.85 -3.68 -16.29
C ALA A 905 20.82 -3.99 -15.13
N GLN A 906 22.01 -3.36 -15.13
CA GLN A 906 22.91 -3.26 -13.97
C GLN A 906 23.20 -4.61 -13.28
N GLY A 907 23.54 -5.64 -14.07
CA GLY A 907 23.92 -6.95 -13.52
C GLY A 907 22.76 -7.84 -13.06
N THR A 908 21.51 -7.44 -13.27
CA THR A 908 20.33 -8.28 -13.01
C THR A 908 20.52 -9.66 -13.64
N SER A 909 20.36 -10.71 -12.84
CA SER A 909 20.75 -12.07 -13.21
C SER A 909 19.74 -13.12 -12.77
N ASN A 910 19.75 -14.28 -13.45
CA ASN A 910 18.87 -15.42 -13.19
C ASN A 910 17.37 -15.03 -13.12
N SER A 911 17.00 -13.90 -13.74
CA SER A 911 15.69 -13.29 -13.60
C SER A 911 14.80 -13.60 -14.80
N THR A 912 13.49 -13.63 -14.61
CA THR A 912 12.53 -14.12 -15.59
C THR A 912 11.38 -13.15 -15.79
N VAL A 913 11.02 -12.88 -17.05
CA VAL A 913 9.69 -12.38 -17.42
C VAL A 913 8.95 -13.50 -18.14
N ARG A 914 7.78 -13.91 -17.63
CA ARG A 914 7.01 -14.99 -18.25
C ARG A 914 5.51 -14.83 -18.22
N ASN A 915 4.83 -15.52 -19.15
CA ASN A 915 3.37 -15.54 -19.24
C ASN A 915 2.76 -14.14 -19.13
N SER A 916 3.36 -13.17 -19.83
CA SER A 916 2.98 -11.76 -19.73
C SER A 916 2.58 -11.18 -21.09
N SER A 917 1.62 -10.26 -21.06
CA SER A 917 1.18 -9.49 -22.22
C SER A 917 1.95 -8.18 -22.21
N VAL A 918 2.78 -7.98 -23.23
CA VAL A 918 3.61 -6.79 -23.40
C VAL A 918 3.10 -6.11 -24.66
N ARG A 919 2.53 -4.91 -24.57
CA ARG A 919 1.88 -4.31 -25.75
C ARG A 919 2.12 -2.82 -25.88
N ASN A 920 2.34 -2.34 -27.10
CA ASN A 920 2.29 -0.91 -27.41
C ASN A 920 3.31 -0.08 -26.59
N ASN A 921 4.49 -0.65 -26.35
CA ASN A 921 5.57 0.01 -25.61
C ASN A 921 6.50 0.78 -26.57
N GLY A 922 7.08 1.84 -26.03
CA GLY A 922 7.82 2.87 -26.76
C GLY A 922 9.31 2.76 -26.84
N ASP A 923 9.83 1.59 -26.52
CA ASP A 923 11.18 1.12 -26.77
C ASP A 923 11.13 -0.41 -26.73
N ASP A 924 12.23 -1.10 -26.45
CA ASP A 924 12.23 -2.56 -26.41
C ASP A 924 11.17 -3.13 -25.44
N GLY A 925 10.32 -4.03 -25.93
CA GLY A 925 9.26 -4.64 -25.12
C GLY A 925 9.84 -5.36 -23.91
N LEU A 926 10.84 -6.22 -24.13
CA LEU A 926 11.63 -6.89 -23.08
C LEU A 926 13.12 -6.82 -23.42
N ALA A 927 13.92 -6.22 -22.55
CA ALA A 927 15.34 -5.98 -22.77
C ALA A 927 16.24 -6.48 -21.64
N VAL A 928 17.45 -6.90 -22.00
CA VAL A 928 18.57 -7.04 -21.06
C VAL A 928 19.69 -6.09 -21.48
N TRP A 929 19.91 -5.04 -20.69
CA TRP A 929 21.05 -4.14 -20.85
C TRP A 929 22.10 -4.39 -19.79
N THR A 930 23.19 -5.06 -20.14
CA THR A 930 24.30 -5.35 -19.22
C THR A 930 25.22 -4.15 -18.97
N SER A 931 24.64 -3.04 -18.53
CA SER A 931 25.34 -1.84 -18.05
C SER A 931 26.19 -2.16 -16.82
N ASN A 932 27.26 -1.38 -16.64
CA ASN A 932 28.26 -1.57 -15.58
C ASN A 932 28.46 -0.30 -14.72
N VAL A 933 27.45 0.58 -14.68
CA VAL A 933 27.50 1.81 -13.88
C VAL A 933 27.75 1.43 -12.42
N ASN A 934 28.57 2.22 -11.73
CA ASN A 934 28.98 1.95 -10.34
C ASN A 934 29.56 0.55 -10.11
N GLY A 935 30.17 -0.07 -11.13
CA GLY A 935 30.79 -1.39 -11.00
C GLY A 935 29.81 -2.55 -10.89
N ALA A 936 28.59 -2.41 -11.42
CA ALA A 936 27.67 -3.53 -11.57
C ALA A 936 28.32 -4.67 -12.39
N PRO A 937 28.10 -5.94 -12.05
CA PRO A 937 28.60 -7.07 -12.84
C PRO A 937 27.84 -7.23 -14.16
N ALA A 938 28.32 -8.09 -15.06
CA ALA A 938 27.57 -8.47 -16.25
C ALA A 938 26.31 -9.26 -15.85
N GLY A 939 25.14 -8.89 -16.37
CA GLY A 939 23.92 -9.67 -16.20
C GLY A 939 24.04 -11.01 -16.90
N VAL A 940 23.57 -12.09 -16.26
CA VAL A 940 23.66 -13.46 -16.80
C VAL A 940 22.38 -14.26 -16.58
N ASN A 941 22.12 -15.24 -17.45
CA ASN A 941 21.09 -16.27 -17.30
C ASN A 941 19.63 -15.76 -17.19
N ASN A 942 19.36 -14.53 -17.63
CA ASN A 942 17.99 -14.01 -17.69
C ASN A 942 17.12 -14.73 -18.74
N THR A 943 15.82 -14.80 -18.48
CA THR A 943 14.85 -15.57 -19.27
C THR A 943 13.63 -14.75 -19.64
N PHE A 944 13.27 -14.70 -20.92
CA PHE A 944 11.99 -14.15 -21.39
C PHE A 944 11.18 -15.25 -22.08
N SER A 945 10.21 -15.84 -21.38
CA SER A 945 9.50 -17.02 -21.91
C SER A 945 7.99 -16.96 -21.83
N PHE A 946 7.29 -17.52 -22.82
CA PHE A 946 5.82 -17.55 -22.84
C PHE A 946 5.18 -16.16 -22.84
N ASN A 947 5.81 -15.16 -23.48
CA ASN A 947 5.25 -13.81 -23.55
C ASN A 947 4.58 -13.57 -24.90
N THR A 948 3.48 -12.82 -24.88
CA THR A 948 2.86 -12.26 -26.09
C THR A 948 3.23 -10.78 -26.15
N ILE A 949 4.00 -10.40 -27.17
CA ILE A 949 4.59 -9.07 -27.35
C ILE A 949 4.03 -8.46 -28.63
N GLU A 950 3.21 -7.42 -28.52
CA GLU A 950 2.42 -6.92 -29.66
C GLU A 950 2.55 -5.41 -29.82
N ASN A 951 2.43 -4.93 -31.06
CA ASN A 951 2.27 -3.50 -31.37
C ASN A 951 3.42 -2.61 -30.85
N ASN A 952 4.62 -3.16 -30.68
CA ASN A 952 5.77 -2.40 -30.20
C ASN A 952 6.10 -1.30 -31.23
N TRP A 953 6.13 -0.02 -30.83
CA TRP A 953 6.16 1.09 -31.79
C TRP A 953 7.53 1.75 -31.98
N ARG A 954 8.54 1.27 -31.26
CA ARG A 954 9.97 1.62 -31.41
C ARG A 954 10.82 0.38 -31.11
N ALA A 955 12.05 0.33 -31.62
CA ALA A 955 13.06 -0.67 -31.24
C ALA A 955 12.62 -2.13 -31.47
N ALA A 956 12.60 -3.02 -30.49
CA ALA A 956 12.25 -4.42 -30.70
C ALA A 956 11.25 -5.02 -29.71
N GLY A 957 10.63 -6.15 -30.07
CA GLY A 957 9.85 -6.93 -29.10
C GLY A 957 10.73 -7.48 -27.97
N ILE A 958 11.85 -8.11 -28.32
CA ILE A 958 12.85 -8.62 -27.38
C ILE A 958 14.25 -8.16 -27.80
N ALA A 959 15.05 -7.67 -26.84
CA ALA A 959 16.43 -7.27 -27.08
C ALA A 959 17.43 -7.75 -26.03
N PHE A 960 18.61 -8.20 -26.49
CA PHE A 960 19.77 -8.47 -25.62
C PHE A 960 20.99 -7.66 -26.10
N PHE A 961 21.62 -6.92 -25.19
CA PHE A 961 22.74 -6.01 -25.53
C PHE A 961 24.12 -6.48 -25.06
N GLY A 962 24.17 -7.61 -24.36
CA GLY A 962 25.41 -8.18 -23.86
C GLY A 962 25.14 -9.34 -22.90
N GLY A 963 26.12 -9.64 -22.05
CA GLY A 963 25.99 -10.66 -21.03
C GLY A 963 26.18 -12.09 -21.55
N SER A 964 25.62 -13.05 -20.83
CA SER A 964 25.83 -14.48 -21.09
C SER A 964 24.65 -15.33 -20.63
N GLY A 965 24.36 -16.42 -21.35
CA GLY A 965 23.42 -17.44 -20.88
C GLY A 965 21.94 -17.05 -20.98
N HIS A 966 21.62 -15.90 -21.59
CA HIS A 966 20.24 -15.43 -21.71
C HIS A 966 19.43 -16.33 -22.63
N LYS A 967 18.13 -16.45 -22.35
CA LYS A 967 17.20 -17.17 -23.23
C LYS A 967 15.89 -16.44 -23.42
N ALA A 968 15.33 -16.56 -24.61
CA ALA A 968 13.97 -16.13 -24.90
C ALA A 968 13.22 -17.24 -25.65
N THR A 969 12.24 -17.89 -25.00
CA THR A 969 11.62 -19.12 -25.52
C THR A 969 10.10 -19.08 -25.51
N ASN A 970 9.44 -19.78 -26.43
CA ASN A 970 7.98 -19.92 -26.41
C ASN A 970 7.25 -18.57 -26.54
N ASN A 971 7.80 -17.57 -27.24
CA ASN A 971 7.18 -16.25 -27.35
C ASN A 971 6.33 -16.12 -28.61
N LEU A 972 5.40 -15.17 -28.59
CA LEU A 972 4.65 -14.69 -29.75
C LEU A 972 4.91 -13.20 -29.90
N ILE A 973 5.46 -12.76 -31.03
CA ILE A 973 5.83 -11.36 -31.28
C ILE A 973 5.16 -10.87 -32.57
N VAL A 974 4.36 -9.80 -32.49
CA VAL A 974 3.42 -9.42 -33.56
C VAL A 974 3.37 -7.91 -33.78
N ASP A 975 3.28 -7.49 -35.04
CA ASP A 975 2.99 -6.10 -35.48
C ASP A 975 3.94 -5.04 -34.91
N THR A 976 5.26 -5.24 -35.02
CA THR A 976 6.23 -4.21 -34.61
C THR A 976 6.28 -3.06 -35.62
N VAL A 977 6.33 -1.81 -35.17
CA VAL A 977 6.47 -0.61 -36.01
C VAL A 977 7.84 0.01 -35.80
N GLY A 978 8.52 0.37 -36.90
CA GLY A 978 9.81 1.05 -36.84
C GLY A 978 10.94 0.20 -36.22
N GLY A 979 10.78 -1.12 -36.21
CA GLY A 979 11.55 -2.00 -35.35
C GLY A 979 11.66 -3.46 -35.79
N SER A 980 12.00 -4.33 -34.84
CA SER A 980 12.23 -5.77 -35.03
C SER A 980 11.43 -6.60 -34.02
N ALA A 981 11.19 -7.88 -34.28
CA ALA A 981 10.71 -8.76 -33.23
C ALA A 981 11.81 -9.11 -32.23
N ILE A 982 13.00 -9.45 -32.72
CA ILE A 982 14.18 -9.76 -31.91
C ILE A 982 15.34 -8.89 -32.38
N ARG A 983 16.07 -8.28 -31.43
CA ARG A 983 17.27 -7.50 -31.70
C ARG A 983 18.43 -7.89 -30.79
N MET A 984 19.63 -7.90 -31.34
CA MET A 984 20.87 -7.91 -30.55
C MET A 984 21.81 -6.86 -31.10
N ASN A 985 22.44 -6.08 -30.22
CA ASN A 985 23.47 -5.14 -30.64
C ASN A 985 24.56 -4.92 -29.58
N THR A 986 25.61 -4.20 -29.95
CA THR A 986 26.72 -3.80 -29.06
C THR A 986 26.89 -2.28 -29.02
N VAL A 987 25.78 -1.55 -29.17
CA VAL A 987 25.79 -0.07 -29.27
C VAL A 987 25.90 0.61 -27.91
N PHE A 988 25.33 0.00 -26.86
CA PHE A 988 25.23 0.62 -25.55
C PHE A 988 26.50 0.42 -24.70
N PRO A 989 26.79 1.36 -23.78
CA PRO A 989 27.85 1.17 -22.79
C PRO A 989 27.62 -0.08 -21.91
N GLY A 990 28.71 -0.66 -21.41
CA GLY A 990 28.68 -1.81 -20.49
C GLY A 990 29.39 -3.03 -21.06
N TYR A 991 28.99 -4.20 -20.57
CA TYR A 991 29.49 -5.48 -21.07
C TYR A 991 28.73 -5.87 -22.33
N HIS A 992 29.42 -6.49 -23.30
CA HIS A 992 28.80 -7.11 -24.47
C HIS A 992 28.92 -8.64 -24.39
N PHE A 993 29.15 -9.30 -25.52
CA PHE A 993 29.09 -10.76 -25.64
C PHE A 993 30.45 -11.45 -25.56
N GLN A 994 31.52 -10.76 -25.18
CA GLN A 994 32.89 -11.31 -25.23
C GLN A 994 33.01 -12.64 -24.45
N ASN A 995 32.32 -12.73 -23.30
CA ASN A 995 32.27 -13.89 -22.41
C ASN A 995 30.95 -14.68 -22.50
N ASN A 996 30.15 -14.45 -23.53
CA ASN A 996 28.88 -15.17 -23.69
C ASN A 996 29.14 -16.66 -23.91
N THR A 997 28.61 -17.51 -23.04
CA THR A 997 28.68 -18.97 -23.15
C THR A 997 27.64 -19.54 -24.10
N GLY A 998 26.56 -18.81 -24.37
CA GLY A 998 25.48 -19.22 -25.25
C GLY A 998 24.20 -18.45 -24.94
N ILE A 999 23.66 -17.75 -25.94
CA ILE A 999 22.31 -17.17 -25.89
C ILE A 999 21.38 -18.03 -26.74
N LEU A 1000 20.16 -18.27 -26.26
CA LEU A 1000 19.17 -19.11 -26.93
C LEU A 1000 17.87 -18.35 -27.20
N PHE A 1001 17.46 -18.30 -28.46
CA PHE A 1001 16.09 -17.99 -28.85
C PHE A 1001 15.43 -19.27 -29.34
N SER A 1002 14.26 -19.64 -28.79
CA SER A 1002 13.58 -20.85 -29.25
C SER A 1002 12.06 -20.76 -29.31
N ASP A 1003 11.47 -21.63 -30.12
CA ASP A 1003 10.03 -21.90 -30.13
C ASP A 1003 9.19 -20.62 -30.21
N THR A 1004 9.55 -19.71 -31.12
CA THR A 1004 8.96 -18.37 -31.18
C THR A 1004 8.29 -18.14 -32.52
N THR A 1005 7.09 -17.54 -32.49
CA THR A 1005 6.39 -17.07 -33.69
C THR A 1005 6.56 -15.57 -33.80
N ILE A 1006 6.94 -15.09 -34.98
CA ILE A 1006 7.08 -13.69 -35.34
C ILE A 1006 6.12 -13.40 -36.50
N ILE A 1007 5.31 -12.35 -36.38
CA ILE A 1007 4.32 -11.98 -37.39
C ILE A 1007 4.42 -10.48 -37.68
N ASN A 1008 4.35 -10.07 -38.96
CA ASN A 1008 4.23 -8.67 -39.38
C ASN A 1008 5.32 -7.73 -38.83
N SER A 1009 6.48 -8.28 -38.49
CA SER A 1009 7.57 -7.55 -37.84
C SER A 1009 8.70 -7.20 -38.81
N GLY A 1010 9.70 -6.45 -38.33
CA GLY A 1010 10.72 -5.83 -39.18
C GLY A 1010 10.27 -4.43 -39.65
N THR A 1011 11.12 -3.70 -40.35
CA THR A 1011 10.76 -2.39 -40.91
C THR A 1011 11.70 -1.97 -42.05
N SER A 1012 11.26 -1.08 -42.91
CA SER A 1012 12.13 -0.31 -43.82
C SER A 1012 12.48 1.08 -43.30
N LYS A 1013 11.93 1.48 -42.15
CA LYS A 1013 12.02 2.84 -41.63
C LYS A 1013 12.03 2.85 -40.10
N ASP A 1014 13.17 2.51 -39.51
CA ASP A 1014 13.43 2.82 -38.09
C ASP A 1014 13.54 4.35 -37.86
N LEU A 1015 13.85 4.79 -36.64
CA LEU A 1015 14.02 6.22 -36.34
C LEU A 1015 15.22 6.86 -37.06
N TYR A 1016 16.10 6.05 -37.64
CA TYR A 1016 17.24 6.48 -38.44
C TYR A 1016 16.97 6.33 -39.95
N ASN A 1017 15.71 6.14 -40.34
CA ASN A 1017 15.26 5.90 -41.71
C ASN A 1017 15.97 4.72 -42.40
N GLY A 1018 16.30 3.68 -41.64
CA GLY A 1018 16.92 2.45 -42.15
C GLY A 1018 16.05 1.22 -41.97
N GLU A 1019 16.35 0.20 -42.77
CA GLU A 1019 15.74 -1.12 -42.64
C GLU A 1019 16.25 -1.90 -41.43
N ARG A 1020 15.35 -2.68 -40.82
CA ARG A 1020 15.62 -3.66 -39.77
C ARG A 1020 14.93 -4.97 -40.09
N GLY A 1021 15.64 -6.06 -39.83
CA GLY A 1021 15.07 -7.40 -40.01
C GLY A 1021 13.98 -7.68 -38.97
N ALA A 1022 13.12 -8.68 -39.24
CA ALA A 1022 12.26 -9.23 -38.19
C ALA A 1022 13.11 -9.79 -37.02
N ILE A 1023 14.26 -10.39 -37.35
CA ILE A 1023 15.40 -10.59 -36.45
C ILE A 1023 16.56 -9.69 -36.94
N ASP A 1024 17.04 -8.78 -36.09
CA ASP A 1024 18.13 -7.85 -36.41
C ASP A 1024 19.34 -8.07 -35.49
N LEU A 1025 20.49 -8.40 -36.08
CA LEU A 1025 21.75 -8.60 -35.36
C LEU A 1025 22.75 -7.53 -35.83
N GLU A 1026 23.06 -6.60 -34.94
CA GLU A 1026 23.88 -5.42 -35.22
C GLU A 1026 25.20 -5.50 -34.43
N ALA A 1027 26.29 -5.93 -35.06
CA ALA A 1027 27.61 -5.95 -34.41
C ALA A 1027 28.22 -4.53 -34.45
N SER A 1028 27.64 -3.60 -33.69
CA SER A 1028 27.90 -2.16 -33.75
C SER A 1028 29.39 -1.84 -33.54
N ASN A 1029 29.94 -2.28 -32.40
CA ASN A 1029 31.33 -2.02 -31.99
C ASN A 1029 32.09 -3.31 -31.69
N ASP A 1030 31.45 -4.19 -30.93
CA ASP A 1030 31.97 -5.51 -30.55
C ASP A 1030 31.23 -6.64 -31.28
N SER A 1031 31.86 -7.81 -31.33
CA SER A 1031 31.31 -8.99 -31.98
C SER A 1031 30.07 -9.54 -31.26
N ILE A 1032 29.04 -9.92 -32.01
CA ILE A 1032 27.98 -10.79 -31.52
C ILE A 1032 28.46 -12.24 -31.65
N LYS A 1033 28.44 -13.00 -30.55
CA LYS A 1033 28.95 -14.38 -30.53
C LYS A 1033 28.11 -15.34 -29.73
N ASN A 1034 28.17 -16.63 -30.10
CA ASN A 1034 27.55 -17.75 -29.40
C ASN A 1034 26.03 -17.58 -29.24
N VAL A 1035 25.31 -17.51 -30.37
CA VAL A 1035 23.86 -17.33 -30.38
C VAL A 1035 23.21 -18.44 -31.18
N THR A 1036 22.21 -19.09 -30.59
CA THR A 1036 21.40 -20.12 -31.26
C THR A 1036 19.95 -19.66 -31.35
N PHE A 1037 19.39 -19.74 -32.55
CA PHE A 1037 17.96 -19.63 -32.83
C PHE A 1037 17.45 -21.02 -33.21
N THR A 1038 16.38 -21.52 -32.58
CA THR A 1038 15.81 -22.83 -32.95
C THR A 1038 14.28 -22.83 -32.97
N ASN A 1039 13.66 -23.47 -33.95
CA ASN A 1039 12.20 -23.57 -34.07
C ASN A 1039 11.52 -22.18 -34.11
N ILE A 1040 11.91 -21.35 -35.08
CA ILE A 1040 11.37 -20.00 -35.24
C ILE A 1040 10.52 -19.93 -36.50
N ASP A 1041 9.29 -19.46 -36.37
CA ASP A 1041 8.41 -19.16 -37.50
C ASP A 1041 8.38 -17.64 -37.70
N ILE A 1042 8.79 -17.17 -38.88
CA ILE A 1042 8.82 -15.76 -39.25
C ILE A 1042 7.84 -15.55 -40.42
N LEU A 1043 6.75 -14.87 -40.13
CA LEU A 1043 5.60 -14.74 -41.02
C LEU A 1043 5.39 -13.27 -41.41
N ASN A 1044 5.17 -13.03 -42.70
CA ASN A 1044 4.75 -11.73 -43.25
C ASN A 1044 5.67 -10.56 -42.86
N THR A 1045 6.97 -10.73 -43.01
CA THR A 1045 7.94 -9.68 -42.65
C THR A 1045 7.78 -8.44 -43.54
N GLN A 1046 7.88 -7.25 -42.93
CA GLN A 1046 7.80 -5.97 -43.64
C GLN A 1046 8.90 -5.84 -44.69
N ARG A 1047 10.18 -5.98 -44.27
CA ARG A 1047 11.36 -5.92 -45.14
C ARG A 1047 12.08 -7.27 -45.24
N SER A 1048 13.24 -7.46 -44.61
CA SER A 1048 13.99 -8.72 -44.62
C SER A 1048 13.75 -9.52 -43.35
N ALA A 1049 13.69 -10.86 -43.41
CA ALA A 1049 13.38 -11.68 -42.23
C ALA A 1049 14.53 -11.72 -41.21
N VAL A 1050 15.74 -12.07 -41.64
CA VAL A 1050 16.94 -12.05 -40.79
C VAL A 1050 17.95 -11.06 -41.36
N GLN A 1051 18.41 -10.12 -40.53
CA GLN A 1051 19.34 -9.06 -40.90
C GLN A 1051 20.61 -9.10 -40.05
N PHE A 1052 21.78 -9.00 -40.71
CA PHE A 1052 23.10 -8.87 -40.08
C PHE A 1052 23.82 -7.63 -40.59
N GLY A 1053 24.50 -6.91 -39.70
CA GLY A 1053 25.34 -5.82 -40.17
C GLY A 1053 26.26 -5.20 -39.13
N TYR A 1054 26.85 -4.06 -39.53
CA TYR A 1054 27.97 -3.40 -38.85
C TYR A 1054 29.25 -4.27 -38.78
N GLY A 1055 30.32 -3.68 -38.26
CA GLY A 1055 31.70 -4.15 -38.46
C GLY A 1055 32.29 -5.01 -37.34
N GLY A 1056 31.64 -5.12 -36.17
CA GLY A 1056 32.19 -5.80 -34.98
C GLY A 1056 32.37 -7.31 -35.13
N GLY A 1057 31.65 -7.94 -36.06
CA GLY A 1057 31.80 -9.35 -36.44
C GLY A 1057 30.77 -10.30 -35.85
N PHE A 1058 30.55 -11.42 -36.53
CA PHE A 1058 29.61 -12.48 -36.13
C PHE A 1058 30.32 -13.83 -36.00
N GLN A 1059 30.22 -14.46 -34.83
CA GLN A 1059 30.96 -15.68 -34.51
C GLN A 1059 30.04 -16.73 -33.87
N ASN A 1060 30.00 -17.94 -34.43
CA ASN A 1060 29.18 -19.03 -33.91
C ASN A 1060 27.69 -18.62 -33.75
N ILE A 1061 27.12 -18.13 -34.86
CA ILE A 1061 25.69 -17.83 -34.95
C ILE A 1061 25.00 -18.98 -35.69
N VAL A 1062 24.04 -19.62 -35.01
CA VAL A 1062 23.38 -20.83 -35.51
C VAL A 1062 21.87 -20.65 -35.53
N PHE A 1063 21.26 -21.06 -36.63
CA PHE A 1063 19.83 -21.04 -36.86
C PHE A 1063 19.39 -22.47 -37.21
N ASN A 1064 18.46 -23.03 -36.45
CA ASN A 1064 17.98 -24.41 -36.61
C ASN A 1064 16.47 -24.41 -36.79
N ASN A 1065 15.94 -25.16 -37.77
CA ASN A 1065 14.49 -25.31 -37.97
C ASN A 1065 13.78 -23.95 -38.07
N ILE A 1066 14.21 -23.14 -39.04
CA ILE A 1066 13.63 -21.82 -39.26
C ILE A 1066 12.67 -21.91 -40.44
N ASN A 1067 11.47 -21.37 -40.26
CA ASN A 1067 10.49 -21.24 -41.32
C ASN A 1067 10.25 -19.75 -41.59
N ILE A 1068 10.52 -19.32 -42.82
CA ILE A 1068 10.29 -17.95 -43.28
C ILE A 1068 9.23 -17.98 -44.38
N ASN A 1069 8.12 -17.28 -44.16
CA ASN A 1069 7.02 -17.20 -45.12
C ASN A 1069 6.56 -15.75 -45.28
N GLY A 1070 6.86 -15.15 -46.43
CA GLY A 1070 6.51 -13.76 -46.73
C GLY A 1070 7.56 -12.77 -46.24
N THR A 1071 8.21 -12.07 -47.19
CA THR A 1071 9.12 -10.93 -46.91
C THR A 1071 8.86 -9.80 -47.89
N GLY A 1072 9.31 -8.58 -47.57
CA GLY A 1072 9.20 -7.40 -48.44
C GLY A 1072 7.76 -6.94 -48.67
N LEU A 1073 6.86 -7.20 -47.71
CA LEU A 1073 5.45 -6.84 -47.81
C LEU A 1073 5.20 -5.32 -47.76
N ASP A 1074 6.17 -4.53 -47.28
CA ASP A 1074 6.10 -3.06 -47.36
C ASP A 1074 6.31 -2.51 -48.78
N GLY A 1075 6.85 -3.33 -49.69
CA GLY A 1075 7.14 -2.95 -51.08
C GLY A 1075 8.27 -1.93 -51.24
N ILE A 1076 9.04 -1.65 -50.18
CA ILE A 1076 10.12 -0.65 -50.20
C ILE A 1076 11.43 -1.27 -50.71
N GLU A 1077 12.05 -0.61 -51.69
CA GLU A 1077 13.34 -1.05 -52.23
C GLU A 1077 14.52 -0.18 -51.80
N THR A 1078 14.30 1.09 -51.44
CA THR A 1078 15.38 1.96 -50.93
C THR A 1078 16.01 1.35 -49.69
N SER A 1079 17.34 1.42 -49.60
CA SER A 1079 18.11 0.87 -48.48
C SER A 1079 19.04 1.95 -47.92
N ARG A 1080 19.17 1.99 -46.60
CA ARG A 1080 20.13 2.85 -45.91
C ARG A 1080 21.55 2.33 -46.04
N PHE A 1081 21.73 1.00 -46.02
CA PHE A 1081 23.04 0.38 -45.84
C PHE A 1081 23.64 -0.17 -47.15
N THR A 1082 22.81 -0.54 -48.12
CA THR A 1082 23.25 -1.14 -49.38
C THR A 1082 22.55 -0.51 -50.58
N THR A 1083 22.81 -1.03 -51.78
CA THR A 1083 22.03 -0.65 -52.97
C THR A 1083 20.56 -1.06 -52.81
N PRO A 1084 19.64 -0.43 -53.56
CA PRO A 1084 18.22 -0.78 -53.50
C PRO A 1084 17.97 -2.28 -53.72
N HIS A 1085 17.10 -2.86 -52.90
CA HIS A 1085 16.74 -4.28 -52.93
C HIS A 1085 15.39 -4.53 -52.28
N LYS A 1086 14.67 -5.53 -52.80
CA LYS A 1086 13.46 -6.08 -52.19
C LYS A 1086 13.80 -6.88 -50.93
N GLY A 1087 12.87 -6.94 -49.97
CA GLY A 1087 13.02 -7.69 -48.73
C GLY A 1087 13.38 -9.17 -48.95
N ALA A 1088 14.44 -9.62 -48.30
CA ALA A 1088 15.03 -10.96 -48.46
C ALA A 1088 14.73 -11.88 -47.26
N ALA A 1089 14.93 -13.19 -47.42
CA ALA A 1089 14.93 -14.12 -46.30
C ALA A 1089 16.11 -13.83 -45.36
N ILE A 1090 17.32 -13.72 -45.91
CA ILE A 1090 18.54 -13.38 -45.18
C ILE A 1090 19.20 -12.19 -45.87
N TYR A 1091 19.51 -11.14 -45.11
CA TYR A 1091 20.16 -9.93 -45.57
C TYR A 1091 21.41 -9.63 -44.73
N THR A 1092 22.53 -9.32 -45.40
CA THR A 1092 23.72 -8.79 -44.74
C THR A 1092 24.21 -7.50 -45.42
N TYR A 1093 24.60 -6.52 -44.59
CA TYR A 1093 25.31 -5.31 -45.01
C TYR A 1093 26.70 -5.21 -44.36
N THR A 1094 27.31 -6.38 -44.16
CA THR A 1094 28.68 -6.54 -43.69
C THR A 1094 29.27 -7.81 -44.27
N GLY A 1095 30.57 -7.79 -44.56
CA GLY A 1095 31.33 -8.99 -44.94
C GLY A 1095 31.99 -9.69 -43.74
N ASN A 1096 31.91 -9.15 -42.52
CA ASN A 1096 32.65 -9.65 -41.37
C ASN A 1096 31.81 -10.62 -40.53
N GLY A 1097 31.90 -11.92 -40.81
CA GLY A 1097 31.36 -12.95 -39.92
C GLY A 1097 30.76 -14.15 -40.65
N SER A 1098 30.12 -15.02 -39.86
CA SER A 1098 29.43 -16.21 -40.37
C SER A 1098 28.13 -16.50 -39.64
N ALA A 1099 27.24 -17.19 -40.34
CA ALA A 1099 26.04 -17.78 -39.75
C ALA A 1099 25.73 -19.13 -40.42
N THR A 1100 25.30 -20.10 -39.64
CA THR A 1100 24.91 -21.44 -40.12
C THR A 1100 23.42 -21.64 -39.94
N PHE A 1101 22.72 -21.99 -41.01
CA PHE A 1101 21.31 -22.33 -41.04
C PHE A 1101 21.17 -23.84 -41.32
N ASN A 1102 20.54 -24.56 -40.40
CA ASN A 1102 20.19 -25.97 -40.55
C ASN A 1102 18.67 -26.09 -40.69
N ASN A 1103 18.20 -26.81 -41.71
CA ASN A 1103 16.77 -27.02 -41.95
C ASN A 1103 15.99 -25.69 -42.06
N LEU A 1104 16.47 -24.79 -42.92
CA LEU A 1104 15.79 -23.54 -43.27
C LEU A 1104 14.74 -23.80 -44.37
N THR A 1105 13.49 -23.42 -44.09
CA THR A 1105 12.41 -23.40 -45.09
C THR A 1105 12.08 -21.96 -45.43
N THR A 1106 11.99 -21.63 -46.73
CA THR A 1106 11.59 -20.29 -47.20
C THR A 1106 10.45 -20.38 -48.20
N SER A 1107 9.54 -19.42 -48.16
CA SER A 1107 8.43 -19.29 -49.11
C SER A 1107 8.00 -17.83 -49.24
N ASN A 1108 7.47 -17.45 -50.41
CA ASN A 1108 6.93 -16.11 -50.68
C ASN A 1108 7.93 -14.97 -50.41
N ILE A 1109 9.17 -15.12 -50.85
CA ILE A 1109 10.25 -14.14 -50.63
C ILE A 1109 10.25 -13.10 -51.75
N ALA A 1110 10.16 -11.81 -51.42
CA ALA A 1110 10.10 -10.73 -52.41
C ALA A 1110 11.41 -10.55 -53.19
N ASN A 1111 12.57 -10.79 -52.56
CA ASN A 1111 13.85 -10.79 -53.25
C ASN A 1111 13.99 -12.03 -54.15
N PRO A 1112 14.20 -11.88 -55.47
CA PRO A 1112 14.29 -13.01 -56.39
C PRO A 1112 15.49 -13.92 -56.14
N ASN A 1113 16.55 -13.41 -55.50
CA ASN A 1113 17.72 -14.21 -55.12
C ASN A 1113 17.53 -14.96 -53.79
N VAL A 1114 16.34 -14.82 -53.16
CA VAL A 1114 16.00 -15.28 -51.81
C VAL A 1114 16.80 -14.55 -50.73
N ASN A 1115 18.12 -14.48 -50.86
CA ASN A 1115 19.05 -13.86 -49.92
C ASN A 1115 19.78 -12.67 -50.57
N GLN A 1116 20.18 -11.70 -49.77
CA GLN A 1116 20.97 -10.53 -50.16
C GLN A 1116 22.22 -10.46 -49.28
N ILE A 1117 23.35 -11.02 -49.74
CA ILE A 1117 24.54 -11.22 -48.91
C ILE A 1117 25.69 -10.36 -49.40
N GLN A 1118 26.23 -9.52 -48.52
CA GLN A 1118 27.44 -8.75 -48.81
C GLN A 1118 28.66 -9.67 -48.90
N ASN A 1119 29.50 -9.40 -49.91
CA ASN A 1119 30.72 -10.16 -50.15
C ASN A 1119 31.61 -10.24 -48.91
N GLY A 1120 32.15 -11.44 -48.63
CA GLY A 1120 32.96 -11.75 -47.46
C GLY A 1120 32.20 -12.46 -46.34
N PHE A 1121 30.88 -12.24 -46.22
CA PHE A 1121 30.09 -12.90 -45.18
C PHE A 1121 29.92 -14.39 -45.50
N ASN A 1122 30.31 -15.26 -44.57
CA ASN A 1122 30.23 -16.71 -44.77
C ASN A 1122 28.87 -17.25 -44.31
N LEU A 1123 27.90 -17.28 -45.23
CA LEU A 1123 26.59 -17.88 -45.01
C LEU A 1123 26.61 -19.37 -45.37
N ILE A 1124 26.29 -20.22 -44.41
CA ILE A 1124 26.21 -21.68 -44.58
C ILE A 1124 24.73 -22.09 -44.42
N ILE A 1125 24.16 -22.77 -45.42
CA ILE A 1125 22.80 -23.33 -45.37
C ILE A 1125 22.89 -24.82 -45.69
N GLN A 1126 22.41 -25.69 -44.81
CA GLN A 1126 22.54 -27.15 -44.93
C GLN A 1126 21.35 -27.94 -44.37
#